data_AF-A0A1T2DXI7-F1
#
_entry.id   AF-A0A1T2DXI7-F1
#
_cell.length_a   1.000
_cell.length_b   1.000
_cell.length_c   1.000
_cell.angle_alpha   90.00
_cell.angle_beta   90.00
_cell.angle_gamma   90.00
#
_symmetry.space_group_name_H-M   'P 1'
#
loop_
_entity.id
_entity.type
_entity.pdbx_description
1 polymer ?
#
loop_
_entity_poly.entity_id
_entity_poly.type
_entity_poly.pdbx_seq_one_letter_code
_entity_poly.pdbx_strand_id
1 'polypeptide(L)'
;MYESYFGLSEKPFTIAPDPRYVFLSVVHEEALAHLLYGVQEGGGFVQLTGEVGTGKTTLVRTLLEQLPENVDLALVFNPKLSPLEFVASVCDEFGIEYDADKATLKTLVDALNAHLFESFSDGRRAVLIIDEAQGLSIDVLEQVRLLTNLETNREKLLQIILVGQPELRSKLGRKDLRQLAQRITARYHLEPLLPDEVRSYVAHRVGIAGSNRNLYTAAAMKALYKASGGVPRLINEIADRALLAAYVQEASVVDHTMVREAARQVLGETDERQAMLIQWGAIAAVLLLLAALTGYLLSWHDEQAPAISESSETVQQALPPAQETAPPEQESTPPSSPAAPAILIENGVSRPFDENSPPVVEPAAVDVEETSQDVVETPQGNPSLEVTQDMPVTAPGAVEEPQPSAEISDAPPRELSDEPAITAGPDVPVAVSVQPAEQEQTSVDEITFDEWLDKNIASMDEAQAMRELAFSWDLPAGTDSDSLCNGKKSNKIRCVTSTGNWTRISQLNRPVILTLNRGLVSNLHITIVGMDEESVALRFDGEVQRFFKSEIEPYWLGEFRYIWRLPELVRNAMIVPGSRGADVLWLRRQLSAIAGYEMGEDIDLADFDQPLVQLVMLFQESNHLDADGYVGEQTLQHIMSQSPLAGGPRLGRVD
;
A
#
# COMPACT_ATOMS: atom_id res chain seq x y z
N MET A 1 -9.58 -13.20 -32.96
CA MET A 1 -9.85 -14.66 -32.90
C MET A 1 -10.50 -15.05 -31.58
N TYR A 2 -9.85 -14.97 -30.41
CA TYR A 2 -10.52 -15.23 -29.12
C TYR A 2 -11.47 -14.09 -28.73
N GLU A 3 -11.18 -12.88 -29.19
CA GLU A 3 -11.82 -11.62 -28.83
C GLU A 3 -13.33 -11.70 -29.04
N SER A 4 -13.76 -12.03 -30.27
CA SER A 4 -15.16 -12.25 -30.65
C SER A 4 -15.85 -13.42 -29.93
N TYR A 5 -15.10 -14.41 -29.42
CA TYR A 5 -15.66 -15.55 -28.68
C TYR A 5 -15.99 -15.18 -27.23
N PHE A 6 -15.15 -14.37 -26.58
CA PHE A 6 -15.41 -13.89 -25.22
C PHE A 6 -16.32 -12.65 -25.16
N GLY A 7 -16.58 -12.01 -26.31
CA GLY A 7 -17.38 -10.78 -26.42
C GLY A 7 -16.57 -9.50 -26.20
N LEU A 8 -15.30 -9.52 -26.63
CA LEU A 8 -14.36 -8.41 -26.51
C LEU A 8 -14.25 -7.65 -27.83
N SER A 9 -14.17 -6.32 -27.78
CA SER A 9 -13.97 -5.44 -28.94
C SER A 9 -12.51 -5.45 -29.43
N GLU A 10 -11.56 -5.63 -28.52
CA GLU A 10 -10.12 -5.64 -28.75
C GLU A 10 -9.42 -6.59 -27.76
N LYS A 11 -8.08 -6.60 -27.75
CA LYS A 11 -7.30 -7.47 -26.86
C LYS A 11 -7.08 -6.80 -25.49
N PRO A 12 -7.60 -7.36 -24.37
CA PRO A 12 -7.44 -6.75 -23.05
C PRO A 12 -5.99 -6.71 -22.55
N PHE A 13 -5.13 -7.65 -22.94
CA PHE A 13 -3.79 -7.81 -22.37
C PHE A 13 -2.64 -7.40 -23.31
N THR A 14 -2.86 -6.36 -24.11
CA THR A 14 -1.79 -5.74 -24.92
C THR A 14 -0.67 -5.20 -24.03
N ILE A 15 0.58 -5.36 -24.48
CA ILE A 15 1.78 -4.75 -23.87
C ILE A 15 2.04 -3.35 -24.46
N ALA A 16 1.37 -3.00 -25.57
CA ALA A 16 1.41 -1.66 -26.14
C ALA A 16 0.81 -0.65 -25.14
N PRO A 17 1.49 0.49 -24.88
CA PRO A 17 1.03 1.46 -23.88
C PRO A 17 -0.10 2.34 -24.45
N ASP A 18 -1.33 2.00 -24.09
CA ASP A 18 -2.55 2.77 -24.36
C ASP A 18 -3.04 3.37 -23.03
N PRO A 19 -3.19 4.71 -22.92
CA PRO A 19 -3.62 5.39 -21.69
C PRO A 19 -4.94 4.87 -21.10
N ARG A 20 -5.85 4.33 -21.92
CA ARG A 20 -7.13 3.77 -21.45
C ARG A 20 -6.95 2.59 -20.49
N TYR A 21 -5.83 1.87 -20.60
CA TYR A 21 -5.50 0.67 -19.82
C TYR A 21 -4.57 0.96 -18.62
N VAL A 22 -4.45 2.24 -18.22
CA VAL A 22 -3.71 2.63 -17.02
C VAL A 22 -4.55 2.30 -15.79
N PHE A 23 -4.22 1.17 -15.16
CA PHE A 23 -4.69 0.84 -13.82
C PHE A 23 -3.71 1.43 -12.80
N LEU A 24 -4.12 2.50 -12.12
CA LEU A 24 -3.42 2.96 -10.92
C LEU A 24 -3.87 2.07 -9.76
N SER A 25 -2.92 1.33 -9.20
CA SER A 25 -3.09 0.61 -7.94
C SER A 25 -2.66 1.50 -6.78
N VAL A 26 -2.95 1.15 -5.52
CA VAL A 26 -2.63 2.02 -4.36
C VAL A 26 -1.13 2.36 -4.32
N VAL A 27 -0.28 1.37 -4.61
CA VAL A 27 1.19 1.52 -4.72
C VAL A 27 1.60 2.46 -5.87
N HIS A 28 0.80 2.54 -6.94
CA HIS A 28 1.03 3.47 -8.05
C HIS A 28 0.58 4.90 -7.69
N GLU A 29 -0.54 5.06 -6.98
CA GLU A 29 -1.04 6.36 -6.54
C GLU A 29 -0.11 7.00 -5.50
N GLU A 30 0.35 6.22 -4.51
CA GLU A 30 1.40 6.64 -3.57
C GLU A 30 2.67 7.09 -4.30
N ALA A 31 3.14 6.28 -5.27
CA ALA A 31 4.32 6.61 -6.06
C ALA A 31 4.12 7.89 -6.89
N LEU A 32 2.93 8.12 -7.45
CA LEU A 32 2.58 9.31 -8.23
C LEU A 32 2.57 10.56 -7.34
N ALA A 33 1.90 10.49 -6.19
CA ALA A 33 1.87 11.58 -5.22
C ALA A 33 3.28 11.94 -4.71
N HIS A 34 4.10 10.93 -4.43
CA HIS A 34 5.50 11.11 -4.03
C HIS A 34 6.37 11.72 -5.15
N LEU A 35 6.10 11.42 -6.43
CA LEU A 35 6.75 12.07 -7.57
C LEU A 35 6.32 13.54 -7.71
N LEU A 36 5.01 13.81 -7.65
CA LEU A 36 4.43 15.16 -7.77
C LEU A 36 4.93 16.09 -6.66
N TYR A 37 4.91 15.63 -5.41
CA TYR A 37 5.47 16.35 -4.27
C TYR A 37 6.97 16.68 -4.47
N GLY A 38 7.73 15.72 -4.97
CA GLY A 38 9.13 15.91 -5.34
C GLY A 38 9.38 16.88 -6.50
N VAL A 39 8.37 17.20 -7.33
CA VAL A 39 8.43 18.30 -8.33
C VAL A 39 8.03 19.64 -7.70
N GLN A 40 7.13 19.63 -6.71
CA GLN A 40 6.54 20.81 -6.08
C GLN A 40 7.41 21.46 -4.98
N GLU A 41 8.16 20.71 -4.17
CA GLU A 41 9.08 21.35 -3.21
C GLU A 41 10.29 21.96 -3.93
N GLY A 42 10.88 21.22 -4.87
CA GLY A 42 11.96 21.71 -5.74
C GLY A 42 13.36 21.54 -5.14
N GLY A 43 14.21 20.82 -5.89
CA GLY A 43 15.63 20.66 -5.61
C GLY A 43 16.04 19.26 -5.17
N GLY A 44 17.15 18.79 -5.74
CA GLY A 44 17.75 17.50 -5.43
C GLY A 44 17.32 16.40 -6.40
N PHE A 45 17.23 15.17 -5.88
CA PHE A 45 16.90 14.00 -6.67
C PHE A 45 15.73 13.22 -6.06
N VAL A 46 14.76 12.87 -6.89
CA VAL A 46 13.78 11.80 -6.57
C VAL A 46 14.29 10.51 -7.19
N GLN A 47 14.27 9.41 -6.44
CA GLN A 47 14.55 8.08 -6.98
C GLN A 47 13.26 7.24 -6.99
N LEU A 48 12.86 6.77 -8.17
CA LEU A 48 11.87 5.72 -8.35
C LEU A 48 12.57 4.42 -8.75
N THR A 49 12.34 3.35 -8.01
CA THR A 49 12.76 2.00 -8.39
C THR A 49 11.59 1.04 -8.43
N GLY A 50 11.79 -0.15 -8.98
CA GLY A 50 10.80 -1.23 -9.00
C GLY A 50 11.22 -2.29 -10.01
N GLU A 51 10.61 -3.48 -9.94
CA GLU A 51 10.97 -4.60 -10.81
C GLU A 51 10.64 -4.38 -12.31
N VAL A 52 11.15 -5.24 -13.18
CA VAL A 52 10.90 -5.16 -14.63
C VAL A 52 9.42 -5.40 -14.93
N GLY A 53 8.75 -4.38 -15.45
CA GLY A 53 7.33 -4.46 -15.81
C GLY A 53 6.34 -4.24 -14.66
N THR A 54 6.76 -3.64 -13.53
CA THR A 54 5.85 -3.25 -12.44
C THR A 54 4.90 -2.11 -12.79
N GLY A 55 5.31 -1.20 -13.68
CA GLY A 55 4.50 -0.03 -14.08
C GLY A 55 5.27 1.28 -14.24
N LYS A 56 6.56 1.33 -13.88
CA LYS A 56 7.39 2.56 -13.86
C LYS A 56 7.18 3.53 -15.04
N THR A 57 7.35 3.08 -16.29
CA THR A 57 7.19 3.95 -17.47
C THR A 57 5.74 4.37 -17.72
N THR A 58 4.76 3.59 -17.23
CA THR A 58 3.33 4.00 -17.20
C THR A 58 3.12 5.11 -16.18
N LEU A 59 3.66 4.95 -14.96
CA LEU A 59 3.62 5.95 -13.90
C LEU A 59 4.29 7.27 -14.31
N VAL A 60 5.42 7.21 -15.02
CA VAL A 60 6.07 8.39 -15.61
C VAL A 60 5.14 9.10 -16.60
N ARG A 61 4.41 8.37 -17.45
CA ARG A 61 3.42 8.98 -18.38
C ARG A 61 2.27 9.65 -17.64
N THR A 62 1.72 8.98 -16.62
CA THR A 62 0.67 9.56 -15.77
C THR A 62 1.16 10.80 -15.01
N LEU A 63 2.44 10.83 -14.60
CA LEU A 63 3.06 12.05 -14.07
C LEU A 63 3.07 13.16 -15.13
N LEU A 64 3.47 12.89 -16.38
CA LEU A 64 3.49 13.93 -17.43
C LEU A 64 2.09 14.51 -17.70
N GLU A 65 1.06 13.65 -17.67
CA GLU A 65 -0.35 14.04 -17.83
C GLU A 65 -0.89 14.87 -16.64
N GLN A 66 -0.14 14.96 -15.53
CA GLN A 66 -0.49 15.70 -14.31
C GLN A 66 0.56 16.78 -13.93
N LEU A 67 1.57 17.05 -14.77
CA LEU A 67 2.52 18.13 -14.52
C LEU A 67 1.85 19.50 -14.70
N PRO A 68 2.12 20.49 -13.83
CA PRO A 68 1.68 21.87 -14.03
C PRO A 68 2.22 22.50 -15.32
N GLU A 69 1.46 23.42 -15.92
CA GLU A 69 1.83 24.11 -17.17
C GLU A 69 3.13 24.94 -17.07
N ASN A 70 3.59 25.27 -15.85
CA ASN A 70 4.86 25.96 -15.61
C ASN A 70 6.06 25.00 -15.39
N VAL A 71 6.02 23.79 -15.94
CA VAL A 71 7.13 22.84 -15.90
C VAL A 71 7.76 22.67 -17.28
N ASP A 72 9.04 23.05 -17.39
CA ASP A 72 9.89 22.68 -18.52
C ASP A 72 10.42 21.26 -18.27
N LEU A 73 10.29 20.37 -19.26
CA LEU A 73 10.53 18.93 -19.09
C LEU A 73 11.56 18.40 -20.09
N ALA A 74 12.50 17.58 -19.62
CA ALA A 74 13.37 16.75 -20.44
C ALA A 74 13.27 15.27 -20.04
N LEU A 75 13.23 14.32 -21.00
CA LEU A 75 12.95 12.91 -20.72
C LEU A 75 13.91 11.94 -21.43
N VAL A 76 14.98 11.55 -20.73
CA VAL A 76 16.05 10.68 -21.27
C VAL A 76 15.71 9.20 -21.07
N PHE A 77 15.30 8.51 -22.13
CA PHE A 77 14.98 7.06 -22.12
C PHE A 77 16.16 6.10 -22.33
N ASN A 78 17.30 6.57 -22.87
CA ASN A 78 18.44 5.70 -23.23
C ASN A 78 19.76 6.17 -22.58
N PRO A 79 20.00 5.90 -21.29
CA PRO A 79 21.15 6.39 -20.54
C PRO A 79 22.52 5.77 -20.89
N LYS A 80 22.65 5.02 -22.00
CA LYS A 80 23.93 4.40 -22.46
C LYS A 80 24.79 5.37 -23.28
N LEU A 81 24.96 6.58 -22.76
CA LEU A 81 25.64 7.70 -23.39
C LEU A 81 26.98 7.99 -22.69
N SER A 82 27.90 8.66 -23.38
CA SER A 82 29.04 9.31 -22.72
C SER A 82 28.60 10.56 -21.94
N PRO A 83 29.43 11.09 -21.02
CA PRO A 83 29.21 12.38 -20.36
C PRO A 83 28.85 13.55 -21.30
N LEU A 84 29.40 13.57 -22.52
CA LEU A 84 29.12 14.63 -23.50
C LEU A 84 27.74 14.44 -24.15
N GLU A 85 27.49 13.24 -24.68
CA GLU A 85 26.23 12.88 -25.35
C GLU A 85 25.03 12.95 -24.39
N PHE A 86 25.24 12.65 -23.10
CA PHE A 86 24.21 12.80 -22.07
C PHE A 86 23.78 14.26 -21.90
N VAL A 87 24.70 15.20 -21.71
CA VAL A 87 24.32 16.61 -21.53
C VAL A 87 23.83 17.21 -22.85
N ALA A 88 24.33 16.75 -24.01
CA ALA A 88 23.75 17.10 -25.31
C ALA A 88 22.28 16.68 -25.41
N SER A 89 21.97 15.41 -25.11
CA SER A 89 20.59 14.90 -25.09
C SER A 89 19.69 15.63 -24.09
N VAL A 90 20.22 16.11 -22.97
CA VAL A 90 19.46 16.95 -22.02
C VAL A 90 19.18 18.34 -22.62
N CYS A 91 20.13 18.95 -23.33
CA CYS A 91 19.91 20.19 -24.07
C CYS A 91 18.88 20.01 -25.20
N ASP A 92 18.97 18.92 -25.96
CA ASP A 92 18.06 18.59 -27.06
C ASP A 92 16.61 18.46 -26.56
N GLU A 93 16.40 17.74 -25.45
CA GLU A 93 15.09 17.52 -24.83
C GLU A 93 14.49 18.81 -24.22
N PHE A 94 15.31 19.70 -23.65
CA PHE A 94 14.88 21.04 -23.24
C PHE A 94 14.74 22.05 -24.41
N GLY A 95 15.04 21.65 -25.65
CA GLY A 95 14.95 22.52 -26.84
C GLY A 95 16.03 23.62 -26.92
N ILE A 96 17.18 23.42 -26.27
CA ILE A 96 18.26 24.40 -26.16
C ILE A 96 19.18 24.33 -27.40
N GLU A 97 19.29 25.42 -28.15
CA GLU A 97 20.17 25.49 -29.32
C GLU A 97 21.67 25.56 -28.94
N TYR A 98 22.50 24.77 -29.63
CA TYR A 98 23.97 24.82 -29.50
C TYR A 98 24.70 24.43 -30.81
N ASP A 99 25.97 24.84 -30.91
CA ASP A 99 26.85 24.54 -32.05
C ASP A 99 27.40 23.11 -31.95
N ALA A 100 26.69 22.14 -32.54
CA ALA A 100 27.01 20.71 -32.45
C ALA A 100 28.46 20.37 -32.90
N ASP A 101 28.97 21.02 -33.95
CA ASP A 101 30.35 20.83 -34.44
C ASP A 101 31.43 21.31 -33.45
N LYS A 102 31.05 22.16 -32.48
CA LYS A 102 31.93 22.72 -31.44
C LYS A 102 31.47 22.34 -30.03
N ALA A 103 30.53 21.40 -29.91
CA ALA A 103 29.94 21.03 -28.64
C ALA A 103 30.99 20.43 -27.68
N THR A 104 31.17 21.11 -26.56
CA THR A 104 31.96 20.61 -25.43
C THR A 104 31.06 20.50 -24.20
N LEU A 105 31.46 19.66 -23.25
CA LEU A 105 30.75 19.53 -21.98
C LEU A 105 30.59 20.89 -21.27
N LYS A 106 31.58 21.79 -21.39
CA LYS A 106 31.47 23.15 -20.86
C LYS A 106 30.41 23.97 -21.59
N THR A 107 30.45 24.05 -22.92
CA THR A 107 29.50 24.89 -23.68
C THR A 107 28.06 24.40 -23.54
N LEU A 108 27.85 23.09 -23.41
CA LEU A 108 26.54 22.50 -23.14
C LEU A 108 26.04 22.84 -21.72
N VAL A 109 26.90 22.72 -20.69
CA VAL A 109 26.54 23.11 -19.31
C VAL A 109 26.35 24.63 -19.17
N ASP A 110 27.14 25.44 -19.87
CA ASP A 110 26.96 26.91 -19.91
C ASP A 110 25.59 27.28 -20.52
N ALA A 111 25.19 26.62 -21.62
CA ALA A 111 23.91 26.85 -22.29
C ALA A 111 22.72 26.33 -21.45
N LEU A 112 22.84 25.13 -20.88
CA LEU A 112 21.85 24.56 -19.96
C LEU A 112 21.64 25.48 -18.74
N ASN A 113 22.71 25.96 -18.12
CA ASN A 113 22.62 26.89 -16.98
C ASN A 113 21.92 28.22 -17.34
N ALA A 114 22.11 28.73 -18.57
CA ALA A 114 21.41 29.92 -19.04
C ALA A 114 19.90 29.68 -19.18
N HIS A 115 19.49 28.58 -19.82
CA HIS A 115 18.08 28.18 -19.94
C HIS A 115 17.42 27.95 -18.57
N LEU A 116 18.07 27.21 -17.68
CA LEU A 116 17.56 26.94 -16.33
C LEU A 116 17.35 28.23 -15.51
N PHE A 117 18.19 29.24 -15.72
CA PHE A 117 18.05 30.56 -15.09
C PHE A 117 16.92 31.41 -15.72
N GLU A 118 16.72 31.30 -17.04
CA GLU A 118 15.61 31.92 -17.76
C GLU A 118 14.26 31.34 -17.30
N SER A 119 14.11 30.01 -17.34
CA SER A 119 12.95 29.30 -16.80
C SER A 119 12.61 29.71 -15.37
N PHE A 120 13.61 29.71 -14.47
CA PHE A 120 13.40 30.14 -13.09
C PHE A 120 12.98 31.61 -12.97
N SER A 121 13.52 32.50 -13.81
CA SER A 121 13.15 33.92 -13.85
C SER A 121 11.71 34.15 -14.32
N ASP A 122 11.19 33.27 -15.18
CA ASP A 122 9.79 33.26 -15.62
C ASP A 122 8.83 32.59 -14.61
N GLY A 123 9.34 32.03 -13.50
CA GLY A 123 8.55 31.22 -12.56
C GLY A 123 8.23 29.80 -13.06
N ARG A 124 8.92 29.34 -14.11
CA ARG A 124 8.91 27.96 -14.58
C ARG A 124 9.90 27.10 -13.80
N ARG A 125 9.69 25.78 -13.81
CA ARG A 125 10.54 24.79 -13.13
C ARG A 125 11.07 23.77 -14.14
N ALA A 126 12.38 23.57 -14.16
CA ALA A 126 12.99 22.54 -15.00
C ALA A 126 13.02 21.17 -14.30
N VAL A 127 12.48 20.15 -14.95
CA VAL A 127 12.44 18.76 -14.50
C VAL A 127 13.12 17.87 -15.54
N LEU A 128 14.18 17.17 -15.13
CA LEU A 128 14.85 16.14 -15.93
C LEU A 128 14.48 14.76 -15.41
N ILE A 129 13.77 13.98 -16.21
CA ILE A 129 13.46 12.58 -15.93
C ILE A 129 14.45 11.69 -16.71
N ILE A 130 15.02 10.70 -16.04
CA ILE A 130 15.91 9.70 -16.65
C ILE A 130 15.31 8.31 -16.37
N ASP A 131 14.79 7.64 -17.42
CA ASP A 131 14.29 6.26 -17.32
C ASP A 131 15.41 5.24 -17.59
N GLU A 132 15.22 4.00 -17.13
CA GLU A 132 16.21 2.92 -17.11
C GLU A 132 17.58 3.34 -16.54
N ALA A 133 17.59 4.26 -15.57
CA ALA A 133 18.78 4.96 -15.05
C ALA A 133 19.83 4.03 -14.40
N GLN A 134 19.50 2.76 -14.09
CA GLN A 134 20.53 1.76 -13.76
C GLN A 134 21.52 1.53 -14.92
N GLY A 135 21.18 1.92 -16.15
CA GLY A 135 22.05 1.90 -17.32
C GLY A 135 23.17 2.96 -17.32
N LEU A 136 23.02 4.06 -16.56
CA LEU A 136 24.01 5.16 -16.50
C LEU A 136 25.40 4.66 -16.07
N SER A 137 26.47 5.18 -16.67
CA SER A 137 27.83 4.95 -16.16
C SER A 137 28.08 5.73 -14.86
N ILE A 138 29.17 5.41 -14.15
CA ILE A 138 29.57 6.17 -12.95
C ILE A 138 29.97 7.61 -13.33
N ASP A 139 30.63 7.79 -14.49
CA ASP A 139 31.07 9.10 -14.98
C ASP A 139 29.89 10.00 -15.40
N VAL A 140 28.81 9.41 -15.91
CA VAL A 140 27.56 10.13 -16.21
C VAL A 140 26.78 10.42 -14.92
N LEU A 141 26.72 9.48 -13.95
CA LEU A 141 26.15 9.76 -12.64
C LEU A 141 26.89 10.90 -11.90
N GLU A 142 28.21 11.03 -12.12
CA GLU A 142 28.98 12.17 -11.65
C GLU A 142 28.63 13.48 -12.39
N GLN A 143 28.35 13.46 -13.70
CA GLN A 143 27.80 14.64 -14.39
C GLN A 143 26.42 15.02 -13.85
N VAL A 144 25.53 14.04 -13.67
CA VAL A 144 24.21 14.20 -13.06
C VAL A 144 24.33 14.82 -11.66
N ARG A 145 25.33 14.39 -10.86
CA ARG A 145 25.67 15.04 -9.57
C ARG A 145 26.10 16.50 -9.75
N LEU A 146 26.92 16.79 -10.76
CA LEU A 146 27.41 18.16 -11.03
C LEU A 146 26.30 19.10 -11.51
N LEU A 147 25.33 18.62 -12.31
CA LEU A 147 24.18 19.43 -12.77
C LEU A 147 23.31 19.94 -11.61
N THR A 148 23.24 19.22 -10.47
CA THR A 148 22.53 19.72 -9.27
C THR A 148 23.32 20.73 -8.43
N ASN A 149 24.46 21.22 -8.93
CA ASN A 149 25.10 22.46 -8.46
C ASN A 149 24.64 23.69 -9.26
N LEU A 150 23.75 23.54 -10.25
CA LEU A 150 23.11 24.67 -10.92
C LEU A 150 22.00 25.19 -9.99
N GLU A 151 22.33 26.23 -9.24
CA GLU A 151 21.53 26.78 -8.16
C GLU A 151 21.74 28.29 -8.01
N THR A 152 20.73 28.97 -7.49
CA THR A 152 20.85 30.35 -7.01
C THR A 152 21.37 30.34 -5.56
N ASN A 153 21.55 31.53 -4.95
CA ASN A 153 21.88 31.64 -3.53
C ASN A 153 20.75 31.18 -2.56
N ARG A 154 19.63 30.62 -3.07
CA ARG A 154 18.46 30.20 -2.29
C ARG A 154 17.83 28.90 -2.77
N GLU A 155 17.76 28.68 -4.07
CA GLU A 155 16.93 27.64 -4.70
C GLU A 155 17.68 26.89 -5.81
N LYS A 156 17.39 25.60 -5.97
CA LYS A 156 17.93 24.75 -7.04
C LYS A 156 17.22 25.04 -8.36
N LEU A 157 17.98 25.15 -9.45
CA LEU A 157 17.42 25.46 -10.78
C LEU A 157 16.94 24.23 -11.57
N LEU A 158 17.33 23.02 -11.15
CA LEU A 158 17.00 21.77 -11.83
C LEU A 158 16.58 20.68 -10.84
N GLN A 159 15.41 20.08 -11.07
CA GLN A 159 14.94 18.88 -10.40
C GLN A 159 15.27 17.63 -11.24
N ILE A 160 15.73 16.54 -10.62
CA ILE A 160 16.07 15.32 -11.35
C ILE A 160 15.32 14.10 -10.78
N ILE A 161 14.61 13.37 -11.64
CA ILE A 161 13.90 12.13 -11.31
C ILE A 161 14.65 10.94 -11.95
N LEU A 162 15.23 10.09 -11.11
CA LEU A 162 15.95 8.89 -11.52
C LEU A 162 15.02 7.67 -11.43
N VAL A 163 14.55 7.18 -12.57
CA VAL A 163 13.66 6.01 -12.68
C VAL A 163 14.46 4.80 -13.13
N GLY A 164 14.28 3.64 -12.48
CA GLY A 164 15.02 2.44 -12.88
C GLY A 164 14.70 1.16 -12.13
N GLN A 165 15.55 0.16 -12.34
CA GLN A 165 15.49 -1.18 -11.74
C GLN A 165 16.23 -1.21 -10.38
N PRO A 166 16.09 -2.25 -9.53
CA PRO A 166 16.66 -2.28 -8.18
C PRO A 166 18.19 -2.06 -8.14
N GLU A 167 18.91 -2.42 -9.21
CA GLU A 167 20.33 -2.19 -9.42
C GLU A 167 20.71 -0.71 -9.31
N LEU A 168 19.79 0.23 -9.60
CA LEU A 168 20.00 1.66 -9.41
C LEU A 168 20.23 1.99 -7.93
N ARG A 169 19.43 1.41 -7.01
CA ARG A 169 19.60 1.56 -5.55
C ARG A 169 20.95 1.00 -5.10
N SER A 170 21.32 -0.18 -5.60
CA SER A 170 22.61 -0.81 -5.30
C SER A 170 23.81 -0.04 -5.87
N LYS A 171 23.67 0.56 -7.08
CA LYS A 171 24.69 1.41 -7.71
C LYS A 171 24.88 2.71 -6.94
N LEU A 172 23.79 3.39 -6.58
CA LEU A 172 23.83 4.63 -5.79
C LEU A 172 24.34 4.39 -4.35
N GLY A 173 24.15 3.20 -3.79
CA GLY A 173 24.68 2.81 -2.47
C GLY A 173 26.21 2.61 -2.43
N ARG A 174 26.93 2.72 -3.55
CA ARG A 174 28.39 2.58 -3.59
C ARG A 174 29.10 3.77 -2.92
N LYS A 175 30.30 3.53 -2.38
CA LYS A 175 31.10 4.53 -1.66
C LYS A 175 31.56 5.71 -2.53
N ASP A 176 31.79 5.48 -3.83
CA ASP A 176 32.15 6.50 -4.81
C ASP A 176 30.96 7.44 -5.12
N LEU A 177 29.74 6.90 -5.18
CA LEU A 177 28.51 7.66 -5.45
C LEU A 177 27.81 8.20 -4.19
N ARG A 178 28.41 8.09 -2.99
CA ARG A 178 27.80 8.53 -1.72
C ARG A 178 27.32 9.99 -1.75
N GLN A 179 28.09 10.89 -2.37
CA GLN A 179 27.72 12.32 -2.47
C GLN A 179 26.45 12.55 -3.31
N LEU A 180 26.24 11.76 -4.36
CA LEU A 180 25.01 11.77 -5.15
C LEU A 180 23.86 11.19 -4.33
N ALA A 181 24.08 10.05 -3.67
CA ALA A 181 23.07 9.39 -2.84
C ALA A 181 22.59 10.24 -1.64
N GLN A 182 23.42 11.15 -1.13
CA GLN A 182 23.05 12.12 -0.07
C GLN A 182 22.22 13.31 -0.58
N ARG A 183 22.08 13.50 -1.89
CA ARG A 183 21.20 14.52 -2.50
C ARG A 183 19.83 13.96 -2.93
N ILE A 184 19.61 12.66 -2.72
CA ILE A 184 18.33 12.02 -3.01
C ILE A 184 17.38 12.29 -1.84
N THR A 185 16.51 13.28 -2.04
CA THR A 185 15.53 13.77 -1.07
C THR A 185 14.40 12.77 -0.84
N ALA A 186 13.95 12.11 -1.91
CA ALA A 186 12.81 11.20 -1.88
C ALA A 186 13.12 9.88 -2.59
N ARG A 187 12.65 8.74 -2.04
CA ARG A 187 12.93 7.39 -2.56
C ARG A 187 11.71 6.49 -2.48
N TYR A 188 11.17 6.11 -3.64
CA TYR A 188 10.06 5.15 -3.73
C TYR A 188 10.50 3.82 -4.39
N HIS A 189 9.86 2.73 -3.97
CA HIS A 189 10.00 1.41 -4.60
C HIS A 189 8.62 0.89 -5.01
N LEU A 190 8.36 0.85 -6.32
CA LEU A 190 7.13 0.37 -6.92
C LEU A 190 7.11 -1.17 -6.89
N GLU A 191 6.52 -1.69 -5.82
CA GLU A 191 6.26 -3.12 -5.60
C GLU A 191 5.29 -3.70 -6.66
N PRO A 192 5.26 -5.04 -6.84
CA PRO A 192 4.25 -5.71 -7.65
C PRO A 192 2.83 -5.63 -7.05
N LEU A 193 1.80 -5.84 -7.87
CA LEU A 193 0.39 -5.80 -7.44
C LEU A 193 0.06 -6.91 -6.43
N LEU A 194 -0.68 -6.56 -5.38
CA LEU A 194 -1.21 -7.46 -4.36
C LEU A 194 -2.24 -8.46 -4.95
N PRO A 195 -2.54 -9.59 -4.27
CA PRO A 195 -3.47 -10.63 -4.76
C PRO A 195 -4.88 -10.13 -5.14
N ASP A 196 -5.28 -9.00 -4.58
CA ASP A 196 -6.61 -8.41 -4.76
C ASP A 196 -6.56 -7.32 -5.84
N GLU A 197 -5.50 -6.49 -5.87
CA GLU A 197 -5.20 -5.59 -6.99
C GLU A 197 -5.04 -6.35 -8.32
N VAL A 198 -4.46 -7.56 -8.34
CA VAL A 198 -4.39 -8.39 -9.55
C VAL A 198 -5.79 -8.76 -10.08
N ARG A 199 -6.78 -8.92 -9.20
CA ARG A 199 -8.17 -9.20 -9.61
C ARG A 199 -8.81 -7.96 -10.21
N SER A 200 -8.63 -6.80 -9.58
CA SER A 200 -9.11 -5.50 -10.08
C SER A 200 -8.44 -5.12 -11.41
N TYR A 201 -7.12 -5.29 -11.53
CA TYR A 201 -6.34 -5.07 -12.76
C TYR A 201 -6.88 -5.89 -13.94
N VAL A 202 -7.07 -7.20 -13.74
CA VAL A 202 -7.61 -8.10 -14.77
C VAL A 202 -9.05 -7.72 -15.14
N ALA A 203 -9.89 -7.38 -14.16
CA ALA A 203 -11.27 -6.94 -14.42
C ALA A 203 -11.32 -5.61 -15.19
N HIS A 204 -10.53 -4.61 -14.78
CA HIS A 204 -10.39 -3.32 -15.44
C HIS A 204 -9.98 -3.48 -16.91
N ARG A 205 -8.90 -4.23 -17.20
CA ARG A 205 -8.46 -4.45 -18.60
C ARG A 205 -9.49 -5.21 -19.44
N VAL A 206 -10.23 -6.15 -18.86
CA VAL A 206 -11.30 -6.89 -19.57
C VAL A 206 -12.54 -6.01 -19.81
N GLY A 207 -12.85 -5.10 -18.89
CA GLY A 207 -13.92 -4.10 -19.01
C GLY A 207 -13.66 -3.08 -20.13
N ILE A 208 -12.44 -2.54 -20.23
CA ILE A 208 -12.04 -1.60 -21.30
C ILE A 208 -12.10 -2.27 -22.68
N ALA A 209 -11.74 -3.56 -22.75
CA ALA A 209 -11.92 -4.39 -23.94
C ALA A 209 -13.39 -4.79 -24.21
N GLY A 210 -14.36 -4.16 -23.53
CA GLY A 210 -15.79 -4.24 -23.83
C GLY A 210 -16.60 -5.30 -23.07
N SER A 211 -16.03 -5.97 -22.06
CA SER A 211 -16.72 -7.07 -21.38
C SER A 211 -16.67 -6.98 -19.85
N ASN A 212 -17.84 -6.89 -19.22
CA ASN A 212 -17.98 -6.93 -17.75
C ASN A 212 -18.15 -8.38 -17.24
N ARG A 213 -17.73 -9.39 -18.01
CA ARG A 213 -17.85 -10.81 -17.67
C ARG A 213 -16.62 -11.29 -16.90
N ASN A 214 -16.84 -12.08 -15.84
CA ASN A 214 -15.76 -12.79 -15.15
C ASN A 214 -15.17 -13.89 -16.04
N LEU A 215 -14.22 -13.52 -16.91
CA LEU A 215 -13.54 -14.45 -17.82
C LEU A 215 -12.53 -15.38 -17.12
N TYR A 216 -12.26 -15.20 -15.83
CA TYR A 216 -11.33 -16.02 -15.04
C TYR A 216 -12.00 -16.54 -13.77
N THR A 217 -11.79 -17.82 -13.45
CA THR A 217 -12.21 -18.37 -12.15
C THR A 217 -11.38 -17.80 -10.99
N ALA A 218 -11.92 -17.82 -9.77
CA ALA A 218 -11.16 -17.43 -8.57
C ALA A 218 -9.91 -18.30 -8.33
N ALA A 219 -9.91 -19.55 -8.83
CA ALA A 219 -8.73 -20.41 -8.83
C ALA A 219 -7.70 -20.00 -9.89
N ALA A 220 -8.15 -19.56 -11.07
CA ALA A 220 -7.29 -18.99 -12.11
C ALA A 220 -6.59 -17.72 -11.63
N MET A 221 -7.32 -16.79 -10.98
CA MET A 221 -6.74 -15.57 -10.39
C MET A 221 -5.64 -15.87 -9.37
N LYS A 222 -5.86 -16.85 -8.47
CA LYS A 222 -4.85 -17.30 -7.50
C LYS A 222 -3.64 -17.96 -8.15
N ALA A 223 -3.84 -18.69 -9.25
CA ALA A 223 -2.74 -19.24 -10.04
C ALA A 223 -1.96 -18.14 -10.80
N LEU A 224 -2.67 -17.12 -11.30
CA LEU A 224 -2.12 -16.00 -12.06
C LEU A 224 -1.20 -15.15 -11.17
N TYR A 225 -1.69 -14.71 -10.00
CA TYR A 225 -0.86 -14.01 -9.01
C TYR A 225 0.38 -14.84 -8.61
N LYS A 226 0.20 -16.14 -8.33
CA LYS A 226 1.34 -17.02 -7.94
C LYS A 226 2.38 -17.18 -9.06
N ALA A 227 1.96 -17.13 -10.33
CA ALA A 227 2.85 -17.28 -11.47
C ALA A 227 3.52 -15.96 -11.90
N SER A 228 2.82 -14.82 -11.77
CA SER A 228 3.34 -13.50 -12.14
C SER A 228 4.10 -12.80 -11.02
N GLY A 229 3.96 -13.25 -9.77
CA GLY A 229 4.45 -12.53 -8.60
C GLY A 229 3.81 -11.14 -8.41
N GLY A 230 2.63 -10.91 -8.99
CA GLY A 230 1.97 -9.59 -9.02
C GLY A 230 2.43 -8.65 -10.14
N VAL A 231 3.44 -9.01 -10.95
CA VAL A 231 4.01 -8.11 -11.96
C VAL A 231 3.05 -7.92 -13.15
N PRO A 232 2.54 -6.70 -13.43
CA PRO A 232 1.56 -6.43 -14.50
C PRO A 232 1.97 -6.97 -15.87
N ARG A 233 3.25 -6.84 -16.26
CA ARG A 233 3.74 -7.40 -17.53
C ARG A 233 3.56 -8.92 -17.62
N LEU A 234 3.93 -9.66 -16.57
CA LEU A 234 3.76 -11.12 -16.53
C LEU A 234 2.28 -11.51 -16.42
N ILE A 235 1.47 -10.72 -15.71
CA ILE A 235 0.01 -10.89 -15.69
C ILE A 235 -0.54 -10.82 -17.12
N ASN A 236 -0.19 -9.78 -17.90
CA ASN A 236 -0.63 -9.63 -19.29
C ASN A 236 -0.20 -10.81 -20.17
N GLU A 237 1.10 -11.17 -20.14
CA GLU A 237 1.66 -12.22 -20.98
C GLU A 237 1.08 -13.61 -20.68
N ILE A 238 0.75 -13.90 -19.41
CA ILE A 238 0.09 -15.15 -19.00
C ILE A 238 -1.42 -15.09 -19.31
N ALA A 239 -2.08 -13.95 -19.10
CA ALA A 239 -3.52 -13.77 -19.27
C ALA A 239 -3.96 -13.87 -20.75
N ASP A 240 -3.23 -13.26 -21.70
CA ASP A 240 -3.51 -13.37 -23.15
C ASP A 240 -3.41 -14.83 -23.62
N ARG A 241 -2.34 -15.54 -23.21
CA ARG A 241 -2.15 -16.96 -23.55
C ARG A 241 -3.19 -17.87 -22.90
N ALA A 242 -3.65 -17.54 -21.68
CA ALA A 242 -4.70 -18.31 -21.01
C ALA A 242 -6.09 -18.12 -21.67
N LEU A 243 -6.41 -16.91 -22.18
CA LEU A 243 -7.59 -16.70 -23.03
C LEU A 243 -7.49 -17.46 -24.36
N LEU A 244 -6.31 -17.44 -24.99
CA LEU A 244 -6.07 -18.21 -26.22
C LEU A 244 -6.23 -19.72 -25.98
N ALA A 245 -5.73 -20.24 -24.86
CA ALA A 245 -5.89 -21.64 -24.46
C ALA A 245 -7.37 -22.00 -24.19
N ALA A 246 -8.11 -21.14 -23.48
CA ALA A 246 -9.54 -21.34 -23.24
C ALA A 246 -10.35 -21.34 -24.55
N TYR A 247 -10.07 -20.41 -25.47
CA TYR A 247 -10.67 -20.37 -26.81
C TYR A 247 -10.39 -21.65 -27.61
N VAL A 248 -9.14 -22.14 -27.62
CA VAL A 248 -8.75 -23.39 -28.33
C VAL A 248 -9.41 -24.63 -27.71
N GLN A 249 -9.80 -24.57 -26.44
CA GLN A 249 -10.54 -25.64 -25.73
C GLN A 249 -12.06 -25.43 -25.72
N GLU A 250 -12.58 -24.44 -26.47
CA GLU A 250 -13.99 -24.04 -26.51
C GLU A 250 -14.60 -23.75 -25.10
N ALA A 251 -13.75 -23.33 -24.16
CA ALA A 251 -14.11 -23.08 -22.77
C ALA A 251 -14.54 -21.62 -22.53
N SER A 252 -15.71 -21.44 -21.90
CA SER A 252 -16.34 -20.13 -21.69
C SER A 252 -15.72 -19.27 -20.57
N VAL A 253 -14.84 -19.86 -19.74
CA VAL A 253 -14.12 -19.20 -18.64
C VAL A 253 -12.73 -19.83 -18.51
N VAL A 254 -11.71 -18.99 -18.29
CA VAL A 254 -10.33 -19.41 -18.03
C VAL A 254 -10.21 -20.05 -16.65
N ASP A 255 -9.70 -21.28 -16.64
CA ASP A 255 -9.47 -22.11 -15.46
C ASP A 255 -8.00 -22.02 -14.96
N HIS A 256 -7.75 -22.57 -13.76
CA HIS A 256 -6.45 -22.59 -13.12
C HIS A 256 -5.41 -23.54 -13.77
N THR A 257 -5.83 -24.51 -14.59
CA THR A 257 -4.91 -25.35 -15.39
C THR A 257 -4.42 -24.58 -16.62
N MET A 258 -5.32 -23.87 -17.30
CA MET A 258 -4.99 -23.00 -18.44
C MET A 258 -3.98 -21.92 -18.05
N VAL A 259 -4.16 -21.28 -16.88
CA VAL A 259 -3.19 -20.30 -16.36
C VAL A 259 -1.84 -20.94 -16.03
N ARG A 260 -1.79 -22.15 -15.46
CA ARG A 260 -0.51 -22.85 -15.18
C ARG A 260 0.22 -23.32 -16.44
N GLU A 261 -0.53 -23.64 -17.50
CA GLU A 261 0.03 -23.97 -18.81
C GLU A 261 0.60 -22.72 -19.49
N ALA A 262 -0.19 -21.64 -19.56
CA ALA A 262 0.27 -20.34 -20.03
C ALA A 262 1.51 -19.83 -19.26
N ALA A 263 1.52 -19.98 -17.93
CA ALA A 263 2.65 -19.61 -17.07
C ALA A 263 3.95 -20.34 -17.46
N ARG A 264 3.94 -21.68 -17.57
CA ARG A 264 5.12 -22.45 -17.98
C ARG A 264 5.64 -22.01 -19.35
N GLN A 265 4.75 -21.72 -20.29
CA GLN A 265 5.09 -21.24 -21.63
C GLN A 265 5.62 -19.79 -21.65
N VAL A 266 5.23 -18.93 -20.70
CA VAL A 266 5.74 -17.54 -20.58
C VAL A 266 7.09 -17.52 -19.87
N LEU A 267 7.18 -18.19 -18.72
CA LEU A 267 8.34 -18.14 -17.82
C LEU A 267 9.51 -19.01 -18.30
N GLY A 268 9.31 -19.84 -19.32
CA GLY A 268 10.34 -20.74 -19.83
C GLY A 268 10.62 -21.95 -18.92
N GLU A 269 9.67 -22.32 -18.05
CA GLU A 269 9.72 -23.55 -17.25
C GLU A 269 9.49 -24.76 -18.16
N THR A 270 10.53 -25.14 -18.91
CA THR A 270 10.57 -26.38 -19.69
C THR A 270 10.58 -27.61 -18.77
N ASP A 271 10.06 -28.72 -19.28
CA ASP A 271 9.72 -29.91 -18.50
C ASP A 271 10.93 -30.74 -18.00
N GLU A 272 12.13 -30.17 -17.94
CA GLU A 272 13.37 -30.87 -17.56
C GLU A 272 13.26 -31.54 -16.19
N ARG A 273 12.60 -30.91 -15.22
CA ARG A 273 12.34 -31.52 -13.90
C ARG A 273 11.40 -32.74 -13.98
N GLN A 274 10.35 -32.71 -14.81
CA GLN A 274 9.48 -33.88 -14.98
C GLN A 274 10.19 -34.99 -15.75
N ALA A 275 10.92 -34.66 -16.82
CA ALA A 275 11.74 -35.60 -17.57
C ALA A 275 12.76 -36.32 -16.66
N MET A 276 13.44 -35.56 -15.77
CA MET A 276 14.37 -36.14 -14.79
C MET A 276 13.65 -37.06 -13.80
N LEU A 277 12.51 -36.63 -13.23
CA LEU A 277 11.74 -37.45 -12.29
C LEU A 277 11.22 -38.76 -12.91
N ILE A 278 10.79 -38.72 -14.17
CA ILE A 278 10.38 -39.91 -14.93
C ILE A 278 11.57 -40.84 -15.18
N GLN A 279 12.75 -40.31 -15.51
CA GLN A 279 13.98 -41.10 -15.65
C GLN A 279 14.39 -41.77 -14.34
N TRP A 280 14.43 -41.03 -13.22
CA TRP A 280 14.74 -41.60 -11.90
C TRP A 280 13.72 -42.64 -11.45
N GLY A 281 12.42 -42.41 -11.73
CA GLY A 281 11.36 -43.40 -11.48
C GLY A 281 11.54 -44.68 -12.31
N ALA A 282 11.90 -44.56 -13.59
CA ALA A 282 12.19 -45.72 -14.44
C ALA A 282 13.44 -46.50 -13.96
N ILE A 283 14.50 -45.80 -13.53
CA ILE A 283 15.70 -46.42 -12.94
C ILE A 283 15.33 -47.18 -11.66
N ALA A 284 14.53 -46.58 -10.77
CA ALA A 284 14.06 -47.24 -9.55
C ALA A 284 13.21 -48.49 -9.84
N ALA A 285 12.33 -48.44 -10.86
CA ALA A 285 11.54 -49.60 -11.28
C ALA A 285 12.42 -50.74 -11.84
N VAL A 286 13.45 -50.41 -12.65
CA VAL A 286 14.41 -51.40 -13.16
C VAL A 286 15.23 -52.02 -12.02
N LEU A 287 15.66 -51.23 -11.03
CA LEU A 287 16.36 -51.74 -9.85
C LEU A 287 15.48 -52.65 -8.99
N LEU A 288 14.20 -52.32 -8.81
CA LEU A 288 13.23 -53.19 -8.12
C LEU A 288 13.00 -54.51 -8.87
N LEU A 289 12.89 -54.48 -10.20
CA LEU A 289 12.77 -55.70 -11.01
C LEU A 289 14.04 -56.56 -10.95
N LEU A 290 15.22 -55.95 -10.95
CA LEU A 290 16.49 -56.66 -10.74
C LEU A 290 16.59 -57.27 -9.34
N ALA A 291 16.16 -56.56 -8.30
CA ALA A 291 16.14 -57.08 -6.92
C ALA A 291 15.13 -58.23 -6.74
N ALA A 292 13.96 -58.14 -7.38
CA ALA A 292 12.99 -59.24 -7.42
C ALA A 292 13.55 -60.47 -8.18
N LEU A 293 14.25 -60.25 -9.30
CA LEU A 293 14.87 -61.31 -10.08
C LEU A 293 16.04 -61.99 -9.34
N THR A 294 16.89 -61.24 -8.65
CA THR A 294 17.96 -61.83 -7.83
C THR A 294 17.41 -62.54 -6.60
N GLY A 295 16.36 -62.00 -5.95
CA GLY A 295 15.64 -62.69 -4.88
C GLY A 295 15.04 -64.02 -5.34
N TYR A 296 14.40 -64.04 -6.53
CA TYR A 296 13.89 -65.28 -7.14
C TYR A 296 15.02 -66.28 -7.43
N LEU A 297 16.12 -65.85 -8.07
CA LEU A 297 17.27 -66.71 -8.37
C LEU A 297 17.96 -67.25 -7.12
N LEU A 298 18.01 -66.48 -6.02
CA LEU A 298 18.52 -66.93 -4.73
C LEU A 298 17.57 -67.96 -4.08
N SER A 299 16.26 -67.74 -4.12
CA SER A 299 15.28 -68.72 -3.60
C SER A 299 15.34 -70.07 -4.32
N TRP A 300 15.66 -70.05 -5.63
CA TRP A 300 15.89 -71.25 -6.44
C TRP A 300 17.15 -72.05 -6.06
N HIS A 301 18.07 -71.46 -5.27
CA HIS A 301 19.32 -72.10 -4.87
C HIS A 301 19.25 -72.76 -3.48
N ASP A 302 18.29 -72.38 -2.63
CA ASP A 302 18.15 -72.90 -1.27
C ASP A 302 17.54 -74.33 -1.26
N GLU A 303 16.75 -74.67 -2.29
CA GLU A 303 16.06 -75.96 -2.46
C GLU A 303 17.00 -77.15 -2.82
N GLN A 304 18.31 -77.02 -2.60
CA GLN A 304 19.30 -78.09 -2.75
C GLN A 304 20.15 -78.35 -1.48
N ALA A 305 19.81 -77.76 -0.32
CA ALA A 305 20.45 -78.09 0.95
C ALA A 305 19.93 -79.43 1.52
N PRO A 306 20.76 -80.49 1.67
CA PRO A 306 20.32 -81.75 2.25
C PRO A 306 20.18 -81.65 3.78
N ALA A 307 19.08 -82.15 4.32
CA ALA A 307 18.80 -82.11 5.75
C ALA A 307 19.76 -83.00 6.58
N ILE A 308 20.15 -82.50 7.75
CA ILE A 308 20.69 -83.29 8.86
C ILE A 308 19.70 -83.16 10.03
N SER A 309 19.39 -84.29 10.66
CA SER A 309 18.19 -84.47 11.49
C SER A 309 18.30 -83.96 12.93
N GLU A 310 17.14 -83.65 13.50
CA GLU A 310 16.92 -83.30 14.90
C GLU A 310 17.31 -84.42 15.89
N SER A 311 17.57 -84.05 17.15
CA SER A 311 17.00 -84.78 18.29
C SER A 311 16.84 -83.85 19.50
N SER A 312 15.61 -83.38 19.73
CA SER A 312 15.21 -82.74 20.99
C SER A 312 14.62 -83.80 21.92
N GLU A 313 14.90 -83.72 23.22
CA GLU A 313 14.14 -84.46 24.23
C GLU A 313 13.61 -83.51 25.32
N THR A 314 12.42 -83.84 25.82
CA THR A 314 11.53 -82.96 26.61
C THR A 314 11.57 -83.35 28.09
N VAL A 315 11.21 -82.44 29.01
CA VAL A 315 10.30 -82.70 30.16
C VAL A 315 10.09 -81.42 30.99
N GLN A 316 8.84 -81.11 31.35
CA GLN A 316 8.51 -80.10 32.37
C GLN A 316 8.59 -80.66 33.79
N GLN A 317 8.92 -79.80 34.78
CA GLN A 317 8.18 -79.75 36.05
C GLN A 317 8.38 -78.41 36.78
N ALA A 318 7.71 -78.19 37.92
CA ALA A 318 7.41 -76.87 38.47
C ALA A 318 7.89 -76.63 39.92
N LEU A 319 8.10 -75.35 40.25
CA LEU A 319 7.83 -74.58 41.49
C LEU A 319 7.71 -75.30 42.87
N PRO A 320 8.05 -74.65 44.02
CA PRO A 320 8.73 -73.35 44.22
C PRO A 320 9.93 -73.45 45.24
N PRO A 321 10.09 -72.65 46.34
CA PRO A 321 11.19 -71.66 46.40
C PRO A 321 12.12 -71.75 47.63
N ALA A 322 13.33 -71.17 47.54
CA ALA A 322 14.08 -70.71 48.70
C ALA A 322 15.14 -69.61 48.38
N GLN A 323 15.22 -68.69 49.33
CA GLN A 323 16.12 -67.55 49.59
C GLN A 323 17.65 -67.71 49.35
N GLU A 324 18.29 -66.56 49.05
CA GLU A 324 19.47 -65.99 49.74
C GLU A 324 20.85 -66.66 49.53
N THR A 325 21.78 -66.00 48.80
CA THR A 325 22.77 -65.08 49.42
C THR A 325 23.44 -64.13 48.41
N ALA A 326 24.29 -63.20 48.89
CA ALA A 326 24.86 -62.05 48.15
C ALA A 326 26.35 -62.25 47.72
N PRO A 327 27.03 -61.28 47.06
CA PRO A 327 28.26 -61.49 46.27
C PRO A 327 29.56 -61.27 47.09
N PRO A 328 30.77 -61.25 46.49
CA PRO A 328 31.33 -60.10 45.72
C PRO A 328 31.90 -60.59 44.34
N GLU A 329 32.87 -60.02 43.60
CA GLU A 329 33.88 -58.96 43.81
C GLU A 329 34.48 -58.45 42.47
N GLN A 330 34.61 -57.13 42.24
CA GLN A 330 35.49 -56.41 41.25
C GLN A 330 35.38 -56.77 39.72
N GLU A 331 35.78 -55.97 38.72
CA GLU A 331 36.32 -54.59 38.55
C GLU A 331 35.89 -54.11 37.10
N SER A 332 36.21 -52.97 36.48
CA SER A 332 37.16 -51.87 36.73
C SER A 332 36.72 -50.50 36.16
N THR A 333 37.58 -49.47 36.24
CA THR A 333 37.50 -48.14 35.56
C THR A 333 38.93 -47.73 35.10
N PRO A 334 39.31 -46.46 34.71
CA PRO A 334 38.61 -45.20 34.39
C PRO A 334 39.15 -44.59 33.05
N PRO A 335 39.49 -43.28 32.86
CA PRO A 335 38.93 -41.99 33.33
C PRO A 335 38.65 -40.95 32.19
N SER A 336 37.89 -39.88 32.49
CA SER A 336 38.36 -38.46 32.41
C SER A 336 37.25 -37.42 32.69
N SER A 337 37.63 -36.27 33.25
CA SER A 337 36.78 -35.11 33.63
C SER A 337 37.68 -33.89 33.90
N PRO A 338 37.22 -32.63 33.74
CA PRO A 338 36.83 -31.77 34.89
C PRO A 338 35.47 -31.03 34.68
N ALA A 339 34.56 -30.84 35.65
CA ALA A 339 34.57 -29.99 36.88
C ALA A 339 34.28 -28.48 36.60
N ALA A 340 33.47 -27.69 37.36
CA ALA A 340 32.53 -27.87 38.51
C ALA A 340 31.71 -26.54 38.73
N PRO A 341 31.12 -26.20 39.91
CA PRO A 341 30.01 -26.75 40.74
C PRO A 341 28.63 -26.03 40.48
N ALA A 342 27.43 -26.28 41.05
CA ALA A 342 26.84 -27.05 42.19
C ALA A 342 26.48 -26.25 43.49
N ILE A 343 25.51 -26.76 44.32
CA ILE A 343 24.97 -26.24 45.64
C ILE A 343 23.79 -25.22 45.48
N LEU A 344 22.57 -25.21 46.08
CA LEU A 344 21.68 -26.01 47.02
C LEU A 344 20.33 -26.39 46.29
N ILE A 345 19.18 -26.95 46.78
CA ILE A 345 18.43 -27.18 48.07
C ILE A 345 17.62 -25.91 48.55
N GLU A 346 16.37 -25.90 49.09
CA GLU A 346 15.50 -26.84 49.86
C GLU A 346 13.98 -26.90 49.44
N ASN A 347 13.11 -27.55 50.24
CA ASN A 347 11.74 -28.05 49.88
C ASN A 347 10.56 -27.39 50.63
N GLY A 348 9.33 -27.54 50.08
CA GLY A 348 8.07 -27.45 50.84
C GLY A 348 6.79 -27.32 49.99
N VAL A 349 5.61 -27.91 50.28
CA VAL A 349 5.21 -29.25 50.78
C VAL A 349 3.65 -29.35 50.71
N SER A 350 3.12 -30.58 50.58
CA SER A 350 1.69 -30.98 50.76
C SER A 350 0.62 -30.71 49.68
N ARG A 351 -0.24 -31.73 49.50
CA ARG A 351 -1.58 -31.71 48.86
C ARG A 351 -2.67 -31.64 49.96
N PRO A 352 -3.98 -31.72 49.63
CA PRO A 352 -4.61 -33.04 49.46
C PRO A 352 -5.51 -33.18 48.21
N PHE A 353 -6.01 -34.40 47.99
CA PHE A 353 -7.03 -34.76 47.00
C PHE A 353 -8.44 -34.43 47.52
N ASP A 354 -9.43 -34.42 46.63
CA ASP A 354 -10.51 -35.41 46.75
C ASP A 354 -11.08 -35.81 45.37
N GLU A 355 -11.76 -36.95 45.29
CA GLU A 355 -12.09 -37.65 44.05
C GLU A 355 -13.54 -38.17 44.07
N ASN A 356 -14.36 -37.92 43.03
CA ASN A 356 -15.58 -38.72 42.76
C ASN A 356 -16.19 -38.46 41.36
N SER A 357 -16.84 -39.49 40.84
CA SER A 357 -17.70 -39.57 39.62
C SER A 357 -19.12 -40.03 40.08
N PRO A 358 -20.22 -40.13 39.27
CA PRO A 358 -20.26 -40.66 37.88
C PRO A 358 -21.39 -40.00 36.99
N PRO A 359 -22.14 -40.64 36.05
CA PRO A 359 -22.18 -40.12 34.67
C PRO A 359 -23.58 -40.09 33.98
N VAL A 360 -23.58 -39.84 32.65
CA VAL A 360 -24.64 -40.11 31.64
C VAL A 360 -25.86 -39.18 31.62
N VAL A 361 -26.20 -38.64 30.43
CA VAL A 361 -27.51 -38.76 29.72
C VAL A 361 -27.50 -37.93 28.41
N GLU A 362 -28.07 -38.51 27.35
CA GLU A 362 -28.27 -37.94 26.01
C GLU A 362 -29.64 -37.22 25.92
N PRO A 363 -29.93 -36.41 24.89
CA PRO A 363 -30.78 -36.97 23.82
C PRO A 363 -30.49 -36.44 22.40
N ALA A 364 -31.14 -37.07 21.43
CA ALA A 364 -30.90 -36.94 20.00
C ALA A 364 -31.71 -35.84 19.28
N ALA A 365 -31.50 -35.80 17.96
CA ALA A 365 -32.04 -34.90 16.94
C ALA A 365 -33.57 -34.77 16.85
N VAL A 366 -33.98 -33.77 16.06
CA VAL A 366 -35.30 -33.72 15.40
C VAL A 366 -35.07 -33.33 13.94
N ASP A 367 -35.43 -34.21 13.00
CA ASP A 367 -35.55 -33.91 11.58
C ASP A 367 -36.90 -33.23 11.29
N VAL A 368 -36.94 -32.38 10.26
CA VAL A 368 -38.19 -31.99 9.58
C VAL A 368 -37.95 -32.04 8.08
N GLU A 369 -38.67 -32.93 7.40
CA GLU A 369 -38.56 -33.19 5.96
C GLU A 369 -39.59 -32.35 5.17
N GLU A 370 -39.66 -32.57 3.86
CA GLU A 370 -40.36 -31.74 2.87
C GLU A 370 -41.84 -31.41 3.17
N THR A 371 -42.32 -30.32 2.60
CA THR A 371 -43.67 -30.31 2.00
C THR A 371 -43.70 -29.41 0.78
N SER A 372 -44.21 -29.94 -0.34
CA SER A 372 -44.38 -29.22 -1.60
C SER A 372 -45.79 -29.44 -2.15
N GLN A 373 -46.49 -28.36 -2.51
CA GLN A 373 -47.61 -28.38 -3.46
C GLN A 373 -48.05 -26.98 -3.89
N ASP A 374 -48.16 -26.82 -5.21
CA ASP A 374 -49.05 -25.97 -6.02
C ASP A 374 -49.84 -24.81 -5.38
N VAL A 375 -49.83 -23.63 -6.05
CA VAL A 375 -51.01 -23.14 -6.81
C VAL A 375 -50.62 -21.96 -7.74
N VAL A 376 -50.88 -22.17 -9.04
CA VAL A 376 -51.38 -21.24 -10.09
C VAL A 376 -51.15 -19.73 -9.93
N GLU A 377 -50.38 -19.12 -10.85
CA GLU A 377 -50.94 -18.28 -11.96
C GLU A 377 -49.90 -17.98 -13.06
N THR A 378 -50.39 -17.69 -14.27
CA THR A 378 -49.62 -17.13 -15.40
C THR A 378 -50.29 -15.84 -15.85
N PRO A 379 -49.56 -14.94 -16.51
CA PRO A 379 -50.02 -14.65 -17.88
C PRO A 379 -48.89 -14.51 -18.91
N GLN A 380 -49.14 -15.00 -20.12
CA GLN A 380 -48.54 -14.43 -21.33
C GLN A 380 -49.26 -13.12 -21.68
N GLY A 381 -48.54 -12.09 -22.11
CA GLY A 381 -49.16 -10.76 -22.30
C GLY A 381 -48.32 -9.75 -23.10
N ASN A 382 -47.79 -10.16 -24.26
CA ASN A 382 -47.27 -9.20 -25.23
C ASN A 382 -48.44 -8.51 -25.96
N PRO A 383 -48.36 -7.20 -26.24
CA PRO A 383 -48.48 -6.83 -27.65
C PRO A 383 -47.45 -5.78 -28.11
N SER A 384 -46.95 -5.99 -29.33
CA SER A 384 -46.21 -4.99 -30.10
C SER A 384 -47.09 -3.78 -30.44
N LEU A 385 -46.46 -2.61 -30.61
CA LEU A 385 -47.00 -1.50 -31.41
C LEU A 385 -45.93 -1.03 -32.41
N GLU A 386 -46.38 -0.58 -33.58
CA GLU A 386 -45.56 -0.43 -34.78
C GLU A 386 -45.07 1.01 -35.05
N VAL A 387 -44.21 1.14 -36.06
CA VAL A 387 -43.54 2.36 -36.52
C VAL A 387 -44.40 3.17 -37.51
N THR A 388 -44.48 4.49 -37.29
CA THR A 388 -44.62 5.56 -38.32
C THR A 388 -44.02 6.84 -37.70
N GLN A 389 -42.99 7.48 -38.28
CA GLN A 389 -43.06 8.44 -39.41
C GLN A 389 -44.09 9.56 -39.15
N ASP A 390 -43.71 10.85 -39.00
CA ASP A 390 -43.07 11.64 -40.06
C ASP A 390 -42.31 12.93 -39.59
N MET A 391 -41.83 13.73 -40.54
CA MET A 391 -41.00 14.98 -40.43
C MET A 391 -41.84 16.27 -40.12
N PRO A 392 -41.33 17.56 -40.06
CA PRO A 392 -40.00 18.08 -40.43
C PRO A 392 -39.34 19.26 -39.64
N VAL A 393 -38.03 19.42 -39.89
CA VAL A 393 -37.22 20.66 -40.07
C VAL A 393 -37.83 22.04 -39.75
N THR A 394 -37.18 22.84 -38.89
CA THR A 394 -36.95 24.29 -39.19
C THR A 394 -35.78 24.94 -38.41
N ALA A 395 -34.94 25.67 -39.16
CA ALA A 395 -34.04 26.77 -38.80
C ALA A 395 -34.12 27.78 -39.99
N PRO A 396 -33.59 29.04 -39.97
CA PRO A 396 -32.51 29.59 -39.14
C PRO A 396 -32.69 31.06 -38.67
N GLY A 397 -31.64 31.65 -38.08
CA GLY A 397 -31.48 33.08 -37.75
C GLY A 397 -30.47 33.26 -36.61
N ALA A 398 -29.24 33.80 -36.71
CA ALA A 398 -28.59 34.76 -37.62
C ALA A 398 -28.70 36.25 -37.22
N VAL A 399 -28.00 36.60 -36.14
CA VAL A 399 -27.59 37.96 -35.66
C VAL A 399 -26.34 37.73 -34.78
N GLU A 400 -25.30 38.57 -34.64
CA GLU A 400 -24.57 39.53 -35.50
C GLU A 400 -23.28 39.90 -34.69
N GLU A 401 -22.17 40.29 -35.34
CA GLU A 401 -20.94 40.68 -34.62
C GLU A 401 -21.04 42.08 -33.97
N PRO A 402 -20.20 42.35 -32.96
CA PRO A 402 -19.59 43.68 -32.88
C PRO A 402 -18.06 43.63 -32.69
N GLN A 403 -17.32 44.27 -33.60
CA GLN A 403 -16.00 44.86 -33.31
C GLN A 403 -16.15 46.38 -33.02
N PRO A 404 -15.12 47.24 -32.94
CA PRO A 404 -14.96 48.08 -31.75
C PRO A 404 -15.21 49.58 -32.03
N SER A 405 -14.97 50.44 -31.03
CA SER A 405 -14.91 51.90 -31.19
C SER A 405 -13.84 52.50 -30.27
N ALA A 406 -13.33 53.68 -30.63
CA ALA A 406 -11.96 54.11 -30.29
C ALA A 406 -11.84 55.33 -29.34
N GLU A 407 -10.63 55.46 -28.77
CA GLU A 407 -9.86 56.68 -28.47
C GLU A 407 -10.54 58.01 -28.05
N ILE A 408 -10.25 58.45 -26.81
CA ILE A 408 -9.85 59.83 -26.40
C ILE A 408 -8.98 59.64 -25.13
N SER A 409 -7.70 60.02 -24.94
CA SER A 409 -6.82 61.16 -25.30
C SER A 409 -6.64 62.23 -24.18
N ASP A 410 -5.48 62.11 -23.51
CA ASP A 410 -4.55 63.11 -22.92
C ASP A 410 -4.95 64.32 -22.03
N ALA A 411 -4.36 64.30 -20.81
CA ALA A 411 -3.56 65.39 -20.18
C ALA A 411 -4.26 66.70 -19.72
N PRO A 412 -3.59 67.65 -18.98
CA PRO A 412 -2.24 67.63 -18.37
C PRO A 412 -2.21 67.93 -16.82
N PRO A 413 -1.04 67.80 -16.15
CA PRO A 413 -0.87 68.09 -14.71
C PRO A 413 -0.43 69.54 -14.39
N ARG A 414 -0.38 69.92 -13.10
CA ARG A 414 0.26 71.16 -12.58
C ARG A 414 0.93 70.98 -11.21
N GLU A 415 1.87 71.88 -10.91
CA GLU A 415 2.91 71.75 -9.88
C GLU A 415 2.82 72.77 -8.74
N LEU A 416 3.39 72.37 -7.58
CA LEU A 416 4.18 73.13 -6.59
C LEU A 416 3.71 74.45 -5.91
N SER A 417 4.30 74.62 -4.71
CA SER A 417 4.84 75.83 -4.05
C SER A 417 4.06 76.52 -2.90
N ASP A 418 4.64 76.32 -1.71
CA ASP A 418 5.07 77.34 -0.71
C ASP A 418 4.19 77.83 0.45
N GLU A 419 4.91 78.19 1.52
CA GLU A 419 4.52 78.47 2.92
C GLU A 419 4.34 80.00 3.18
N PRO A 420 3.78 80.47 4.33
CA PRO A 420 4.66 80.71 5.50
C PRO A 420 4.00 80.61 6.91
N ALA A 421 4.85 80.48 7.95
CA ALA A 421 4.52 80.42 9.38
C ALA A 421 4.13 81.76 10.07
N ILE A 422 3.67 81.71 11.34
CA ILE A 422 4.22 82.52 12.49
C ILE A 422 3.62 82.20 13.91
N THR A 423 4.52 81.83 14.83
CA THR A 423 4.56 81.98 16.33
C THR A 423 3.55 81.41 17.35
N ALA A 424 4.16 80.81 18.40
CA ALA A 424 3.89 80.90 19.87
C ALA A 424 2.92 79.93 20.59
N GLY A 425 3.42 79.33 21.68
CA GLY A 425 2.67 78.62 22.74
C GLY A 425 2.55 79.48 24.02
N PRO A 426 2.56 78.93 25.26
CA PRO A 426 3.03 77.59 25.68
C PRO A 426 1.99 76.73 26.46
N ASP A 427 2.26 75.43 26.62
CA ASP A 427 2.63 74.83 27.93
C ASP A 427 2.87 73.31 27.80
N VAL A 428 3.72 72.74 28.67
CA VAL A 428 4.16 71.34 28.64
C VAL A 428 4.29 70.80 30.06
N PRO A 429 3.76 69.60 30.34
CA PRO A 429 4.57 68.59 31.03
C PRO A 429 4.52 67.22 30.34
N VAL A 430 5.65 66.86 29.73
CA VAL A 430 6.23 65.51 29.59
C VAL A 430 5.28 64.33 29.87
N ALA A 431 4.76 63.71 28.81
CA ALA A 431 4.39 62.30 28.86
C ALA A 431 5.66 61.44 28.82
N VAL A 432 5.78 60.51 29.76
CA VAL A 432 6.96 59.61 29.86
C VAL A 432 6.93 58.57 28.74
N SER A 433 8.12 58.23 28.23
CA SER A 433 8.32 57.11 27.31
C SER A 433 7.93 55.79 27.97
N VAL A 434 6.69 55.33 27.76
CA VAL A 434 6.26 53.98 28.13
C VAL A 434 6.94 53.01 27.16
N GLN A 435 7.92 52.25 27.68
CA GLN A 435 8.43 51.07 26.98
C GLN A 435 7.29 50.05 26.80
N PRO A 436 7.27 49.25 25.73
CA PRO A 436 6.37 48.09 25.67
C PRO A 436 6.58 47.25 26.92
N ALA A 437 5.50 46.94 27.64
CA ALA A 437 5.59 46.06 28.79
C ALA A 437 6.00 44.67 28.29
N GLU A 438 7.14 44.16 28.77
CA GLU A 438 7.44 42.75 28.71
C GLU A 438 6.29 42.01 29.38
N GLN A 439 5.55 41.22 28.60
CA GLN A 439 4.57 40.32 29.19
C GLN A 439 5.35 39.22 29.87
N GLU A 440 5.30 39.18 31.20
CA GLU A 440 5.78 38.04 32.00
C GLU A 440 4.94 36.81 31.64
N GLN A 441 5.31 36.14 30.54
CA GLN A 441 4.89 34.78 30.27
C GLN A 441 5.36 33.93 31.43
N THR A 442 4.43 33.38 32.19
CA THR A 442 4.73 32.45 33.28
C THR A 442 5.34 31.20 32.68
N SER A 443 6.67 31.12 32.68
CA SER A 443 7.42 29.95 32.23
C SER A 443 7.09 28.77 33.13
N VAL A 444 6.14 27.95 32.69
CA VAL A 444 6.18 26.51 32.96
C VAL A 444 7.48 26.00 32.35
N ASP A 445 8.16 25.07 33.03
CA ASP A 445 9.37 24.43 32.48
C ASP A 445 8.99 23.57 31.27
N GLU A 446 8.96 24.18 30.09
CA GLU A 446 8.61 23.56 28.81
C GLU A 446 9.77 22.67 28.35
N ILE A 447 9.75 21.43 28.87
CA ILE A 447 10.69 20.37 28.51
C ILE A 447 10.63 20.12 27.01
N THR A 448 11.78 20.16 26.33
CA THR A 448 11.84 19.89 24.89
C THR A 448 11.41 18.45 24.59
N PHE A 449 10.87 18.19 23.40
CA PHE A 449 10.54 16.82 23.01
C PHE A 449 11.75 15.89 23.08
N ASP A 450 12.96 16.39 22.77
CA ASP A 450 14.22 15.66 22.89
C ASP A 450 14.49 15.17 24.33
N GLU A 451 14.42 16.07 25.31
CA GLU A 451 14.64 15.76 26.74
C GLU A 451 13.53 14.86 27.30
N TRP A 452 12.29 15.07 26.86
CA TRP A 452 11.16 14.22 27.22
C TRP A 452 11.29 12.81 26.62
N LEU A 453 11.72 12.72 25.37
CA LEU A 453 11.93 11.45 24.66
C LEU A 453 13.05 10.64 25.32
N ASP A 454 14.22 11.24 25.59
CA ASP A 454 15.33 10.56 26.27
C ASP A 454 14.99 10.14 27.71
N LYS A 455 14.12 10.89 28.41
CA LYS A 455 13.63 10.52 29.75
C LYS A 455 12.72 9.28 29.74
N ASN A 456 11.92 9.10 28.69
CA ASN A 456 10.85 8.08 28.64
C ASN A 456 11.16 6.89 27.70
N ILE A 457 12.25 6.95 26.92
CA ILE A 457 12.65 5.97 25.90
C ILE A 457 12.62 4.50 26.36
N ALA A 458 12.86 4.23 27.65
CA ALA A 458 12.91 2.88 28.22
C ALA A 458 11.54 2.22 28.45
N SER A 459 10.43 2.98 28.38
CA SER A 459 9.05 2.50 28.59
C SER A 459 8.10 2.76 27.40
N MET A 460 8.63 3.27 26.27
CA MET A 460 7.89 3.51 25.02
C MET A 460 7.67 2.24 24.18
N ASP A 461 7.15 1.19 24.81
CA ASP A 461 6.83 -0.07 24.14
C ASP A 461 5.43 -0.05 23.48
N GLU A 462 5.22 -0.95 22.51
CA GLU A 462 3.97 -1.09 21.76
C GLU A 462 2.76 -1.37 22.68
N ALA A 463 2.96 -2.07 23.79
CA ALA A 463 1.90 -2.37 24.74
C ALA A 463 1.54 -1.15 25.61
N GLN A 464 2.48 -0.25 25.92
CA GLN A 464 2.21 1.04 26.57
C GLN A 464 1.36 1.91 25.67
N ALA A 465 1.78 2.12 24.43
CA ALA A 465 1.04 2.94 23.48
C ALA A 465 -0.36 2.34 23.18
N MET A 466 -0.46 1.00 23.07
CA MET A 466 -1.76 0.34 22.91
C MET A 466 -2.68 0.49 24.12
N ARG A 467 -2.16 0.59 25.36
CA ARG A 467 -2.97 0.88 26.56
C ARG A 467 -3.57 2.28 26.51
N GLU A 468 -2.79 3.29 26.14
CA GLU A 468 -3.29 4.68 26.02
C GLU A 468 -4.29 4.82 24.86
N LEU A 469 -4.01 4.17 23.72
CA LEU A 469 -4.95 4.15 22.60
C LEU A 469 -6.24 3.43 22.98
N ALA A 470 -6.17 2.26 23.62
CA ALA A 470 -7.36 1.53 24.09
C ALA A 470 -8.17 2.31 25.13
N PHE A 471 -7.50 3.03 26.04
CA PHE A 471 -8.15 3.94 26.99
C PHE A 471 -8.94 5.05 26.28
N SER A 472 -8.39 5.65 25.23
CA SER A 472 -9.13 6.66 24.43
C SER A 472 -10.40 6.11 23.77
N TRP A 473 -10.49 4.79 23.56
CA TRP A 473 -11.64 4.10 22.97
C TRP A 473 -12.64 3.53 24.01
N ASP A 474 -12.54 3.94 25.29
CA ASP A 474 -13.33 3.42 26.42
C ASP A 474 -13.28 1.88 26.56
N LEU A 475 -12.16 1.27 26.16
CA LEU A 475 -11.98 -0.18 26.22
C LEU A 475 -11.57 -0.64 27.64
N PRO A 476 -11.92 -1.87 28.06
CA PRO A 476 -11.63 -2.34 29.41
C PRO A 476 -10.14 -2.32 29.76
N ALA A 477 -9.81 -1.84 30.95
CA ALA A 477 -8.45 -1.87 31.48
C ALA A 477 -7.91 -3.32 31.53
N GLY A 478 -6.70 -3.54 31.02
CA GLY A 478 -6.10 -4.87 30.88
C GLY A 478 -6.50 -5.62 29.60
N THR A 479 -7.15 -4.96 28.63
CA THR A 479 -7.30 -5.53 27.29
C THR A 479 -5.92 -5.56 26.60
N ASP A 480 -5.46 -6.77 26.27
CA ASP A 480 -4.14 -7.05 25.69
C ASP A 480 -4.04 -6.62 24.21
N SER A 481 -2.88 -6.13 23.77
CA SER A 481 -2.63 -5.72 22.39
C SER A 481 -2.79 -6.90 21.41
N ASP A 482 -2.33 -8.08 21.79
CA ASP A 482 -2.54 -9.32 21.03
C ASP A 482 -4.04 -9.69 20.96
N SER A 483 -4.83 -9.37 21.99
CA SER A 483 -6.28 -9.63 21.99
C SER A 483 -7.09 -8.65 21.13
N LEU A 484 -6.57 -7.43 20.93
CA LEU A 484 -7.20 -6.39 20.09
C LEU A 484 -6.79 -6.49 18.63
N CYS A 485 -5.49 -6.64 18.35
CA CYS A 485 -4.96 -6.58 16.99
C CYS A 485 -4.84 -7.98 16.35
N ASN A 486 -4.52 -9.02 17.12
CA ASN A 486 -4.32 -10.39 16.63
C ASN A 486 -5.45 -11.36 17.05
N GLY A 487 -6.43 -10.89 17.83
CA GLY A 487 -7.45 -11.71 18.49
C GLY A 487 -8.62 -12.12 17.59
N LYS A 488 -8.73 -13.42 17.29
CA LYS A 488 -9.85 -14.04 16.52
C LYS A 488 -11.23 -14.01 17.22
N LYS A 489 -11.49 -13.09 18.15
CA LYS A 489 -12.67 -13.13 19.05
C LYS A 489 -13.34 -11.79 19.42
N SER A 490 -12.98 -10.64 18.82
CA SER A 490 -13.80 -9.43 18.92
C SER A 490 -14.29 -8.98 17.53
N ASN A 491 -15.53 -9.37 17.19
CA ASN A 491 -16.02 -9.36 15.80
C ASN A 491 -16.28 -7.97 15.16
N LYS A 492 -15.86 -6.86 15.78
CA LYS A 492 -16.06 -5.50 15.24
C LYS A 492 -14.89 -4.53 15.38
N ILE A 493 -13.80 -4.89 16.08
CA ILE A 493 -12.62 -4.02 16.25
C ILE A 493 -11.48 -4.53 15.36
N ARG A 494 -10.70 -3.62 14.80
CA ARG A 494 -9.46 -3.90 14.05
C ARG A 494 -8.39 -2.86 14.39
N CYS A 495 -7.13 -3.28 14.38
CA CYS A 495 -6.00 -2.36 14.34
C CYS A 495 -5.56 -2.17 12.88
N VAL A 496 -5.39 -0.93 12.43
CA VAL A 496 -4.94 -0.60 11.07
C VAL A 496 -3.62 0.15 11.16
N THR A 497 -2.56 -0.44 10.63
CA THR A 497 -1.27 0.25 10.38
C THR A 497 -1.34 0.94 9.03
N SER A 498 -0.79 2.14 8.93
CA SER A 498 -0.81 2.98 7.73
C SER A 498 0.42 3.90 7.71
N THR A 499 0.64 4.56 6.60
CA THR A 499 1.75 5.50 6.36
C THR A 499 1.19 6.84 5.89
N GLY A 500 1.85 7.94 6.25
CA GLY A 500 1.42 9.28 5.84
C GLY A 500 2.12 10.41 6.60
N ASN A 501 1.49 11.57 6.59
CA ASN A 501 1.94 12.80 7.27
C ASN A 501 0.85 13.34 8.23
N TRP A 502 1.10 14.47 8.88
CA TRP A 502 0.14 15.08 9.80
C TRP A 502 -1.21 15.41 9.15
N THR A 503 -1.23 15.80 7.87
CA THR A 503 -2.47 16.05 7.13
C THR A 503 -3.33 14.79 7.05
N ARG A 504 -2.72 13.62 6.81
CA ARG A 504 -3.45 12.34 6.79
C ARG A 504 -4.01 11.96 8.16
N ILE A 505 -3.26 12.22 9.24
CA ILE A 505 -3.73 11.99 10.63
C ILE A 505 -4.88 12.95 10.97
N SER A 506 -4.78 14.22 10.58
CA SER A 506 -5.81 15.24 10.77
C SER A 506 -7.11 14.87 10.03
N GLN A 507 -7.02 14.45 8.76
CA GLN A 507 -8.16 13.95 7.96
C GLN A 507 -8.80 12.69 8.55
N LEU A 508 -7.99 11.78 9.11
CA LEU A 508 -8.50 10.59 9.81
C LEU A 508 -9.28 10.97 11.07
N ASN A 509 -8.85 12.05 11.76
CA ASN A 509 -9.47 12.58 12.97
C ASN A 509 -9.75 11.48 14.02
N ARG A 510 -8.72 10.69 14.34
CA ARG A 510 -8.73 9.66 15.38
C ARG A 510 -7.41 9.69 16.15
N PRO A 511 -7.39 9.30 17.44
CA PRO A 511 -6.15 9.00 18.13
C PRO A 511 -5.32 7.95 17.39
N VAL A 512 -4.01 8.17 17.32
CA VAL A 512 -3.06 7.31 16.61
C VAL A 512 -1.86 6.97 17.49
N ILE A 513 -1.25 5.82 17.26
CA ILE A 513 0.11 5.50 17.72
C ILE A 513 1.08 5.84 16.60
N LEU A 514 2.14 6.58 16.89
CA LEU A 514 3.24 6.79 15.94
C LEU A 514 4.38 5.81 16.25
N THR A 515 5.11 5.38 15.20
CA THR A 515 6.33 4.60 15.33
C THR A 515 7.54 5.53 15.09
N LEU A 516 8.30 5.82 16.15
CA LEU A 516 9.45 6.72 16.15
C LEU A 516 10.79 5.98 16.16
N ASN A 517 11.84 6.65 15.67
CA ASN A 517 13.21 6.14 15.60
C ASN A 517 14.22 7.21 16.06
N ARG A 518 15.00 6.92 17.11
CA ARG A 518 16.02 7.81 17.68
C ARG A 518 17.42 7.19 17.56
N GLY A 519 18.13 7.54 16.49
CA GLY A 519 19.53 7.16 16.27
C GLY A 519 19.73 5.66 16.05
N LEU A 520 20.00 4.91 17.13
CA LEU A 520 20.14 3.45 17.13
C LEU A 520 18.96 2.72 17.79
N VAL A 521 18.01 3.45 18.37
CA VAL A 521 16.80 2.90 18.99
C VAL A 521 15.63 3.10 18.03
N SER A 522 15.04 2.00 17.57
CA SER A 522 13.90 1.97 16.66
C SER A 522 12.66 1.40 17.34
N ASN A 523 11.48 1.64 16.75
CA ASN A 523 10.19 1.14 17.24
C ASN A 523 9.83 1.69 18.64
N LEU A 524 10.03 3.01 18.83
CA LEU A 524 9.53 3.72 19.99
C LEU A 524 8.08 4.14 19.73
N HIS A 525 7.14 3.74 20.58
CA HIS A 525 5.73 3.97 20.34
C HIS A 525 5.16 5.04 21.26
N ILE A 526 4.46 6.02 20.69
CA ILE A 526 3.79 7.12 21.40
C ILE A 526 2.34 7.27 20.91
N THR A 527 1.42 7.72 21.77
CA THR A 527 0.01 7.91 21.39
C THR A 527 -0.33 9.40 21.27
N ILE A 528 -0.82 9.83 20.11
CA ILE A 528 -1.38 11.15 19.88
C ILE A 528 -2.90 11.10 20.12
N VAL A 529 -3.39 11.98 20.99
CA VAL A 529 -4.82 12.09 21.36
C VAL A 529 -5.45 13.42 20.96
N GLY A 530 -4.66 14.40 20.54
CA GLY A 530 -5.13 15.69 20.04
C GLY A 530 -4.14 16.35 19.09
N MET A 531 -4.61 17.28 18.27
CA MET A 531 -3.82 17.95 17.24
C MET A 531 -4.47 19.29 16.85
N ASP A 532 -3.64 20.31 16.66
CA ASP A 532 -4.05 21.58 16.02
C ASP A 532 -3.22 21.84 14.75
N GLU A 533 -2.95 23.09 14.37
CA GLU A 533 -2.16 23.41 13.17
C GLU A 533 -0.65 23.21 13.37
N GLU A 534 -0.10 23.47 14.55
CA GLU A 534 1.35 23.48 14.82
C GLU A 534 1.81 22.42 15.84
N SER A 535 0.91 21.95 16.70
CA SER A 535 1.23 21.07 17.83
C SER A 535 0.40 19.79 17.84
N VAL A 536 0.82 18.86 18.70
CA VAL A 536 0.07 17.65 19.06
C VAL A 536 0.00 17.48 20.58
N ALA A 537 -1.09 16.85 21.04
CA ALA A 537 -1.25 16.37 22.41
C ALA A 537 -0.89 14.88 22.46
N LEU A 538 0.24 14.57 23.09
CA LEU A 538 0.78 13.22 23.27
C LEU A 538 0.33 12.68 24.65
N ARG A 539 -0.28 11.50 24.68
CA ARG A 539 -0.67 10.78 25.89
C ARG A 539 0.34 9.69 26.24
N PHE A 540 0.89 9.72 27.46
CA PHE A 540 1.88 8.76 27.95
C PHE A 540 1.80 8.62 29.48
N ASP A 541 1.85 7.37 29.97
CA ASP A 541 1.65 6.98 31.37
C ASP A 541 0.44 7.68 32.05
N GLY A 542 -0.66 7.80 31.31
CA GLY A 542 -1.88 8.51 31.72
C GLY A 542 -1.83 10.05 31.66
N GLU A 543 -0.66 10.68 31.63
CA GLU A 543 -0.49 12.12 31.41
C GLU A 543 -0.75 12.52 29.94
N VAL A 544 -0.98 13.82 29.71
CA VAL A 544 -1.04 14.42 28.37
C VAL A 544 -0.10 15.62 28.33
N GLN A 545 0.78 15.67 27.33
CA GLN A 545 1.79 16.73 27.16
C GLN A 545 1.75 17.27 25.72
N ARG A 546 2.10 18.55 25.55
CA ARG A 546 2.08 19.28 24.27
C ARG A 546 3.49 19.35 23.70
N PHE A 547 3.63 19.09 22.40
CA PHE A 547 4.87 19.28 21.64
C PHE A 547 4.55 19.84 20.25
N PHE A 548 5.52 20.53 19.62
CA PHE A 548 5.39 20.98 18.24
C PHE A 548 5.61 19.82 17.26
N LYS A 549 4.88 19.82 16.15
CA LYS A 549 4.99 18.79 15.10
C LYS A 549 6.43 18.66 14.56
N SER A 550 7.08 19.80 14.38
CA SER A 550 8.47 19.94 13.93
C SER A 550 9.52 19.37 14.88
N GLU A 551 9.19 19.15 16.16
CA GLU A 551 10.07 18.43 17.10
C GLU A 551 9.99 16.91 16.92
N ILE A 552 8.83 16.39 16.49
CA ILE A 552 8.56 14.95 16.36
C ILE A 552 8.90 14.44 14.95
N GLU A 553 8.70 15.27 13.92
CA GLU A 553 9.04 14.98 12.51
C GLU A 553 10.42 14.35 12.28
N PRO A 554 11.54 14.83 12.90
CA PRO A 554 12.87 14.23 12.70
C PRO A 554 12.97 12.76 13.13
N TYR A 555 12.05 12.28 13.97
CA TYR A 555 12.01 10.92 14.52
C TYR A 555 10.92 10.06 13.89
N TRP A 556 9.96 10.66 13.18
CA TRP A 556 8.78 9.98 12.63
C TRP A 556 8.90 9.71 11.12
N LEU A 557 9.06 8.44 10.74
CA LEU A 557 9.16 8.03 9.33
C LEU A 557 7.79 7.83 8.65
N GLY A 558 6.76 8.52 9.13
CA GLY A 558 5.40 8.47 8.57
C GLY A 558 4.55 7.25 8.95
N GLU A 559 5.10 6.22 9.60
CA GLU A 559 4.33 5.04 10.05
C GLU A 559 3.46 5.37 11.28
N PHE A 560 2.18 5.07 11.20
CA PHE A 560 1.24 5.19 12.33
C PHE A 560 0.23 4.03 12.36
N ARG A 561 -0.38 3.80 13.52
CA ARG A 561 -1.43 2.80 13.72
C ARG A 561 -2.63 3.39 14.44
N TYR A 562 -3.83 2.97 14.08
CA TYR A 562 -5.06 3.37 14.76
C TYR A 562 -5.99 2.18 15.01
N ILE A 563 -6.91 2.34 15.96
CA ILE A 563 -8.04 1.44 16.16
C ILE A 563 -9.18 1.86 15.25
N TRP A 564 -9.81 0.87 14.62
CA TRP A 564 -11.00 1.00 13.79
C TRP A 564 -12.11 0.11 14.37
N ARG A 565 -13.37 0.56 14.34
CA ARG A 565 -14.52 -0.23 14.79
C ARG A 565 -15.66 -0.16 13.80
N LEU A 566 -16.09 -1.32 13.29
CA LEU A 566 -17.28 -1.43 12.44
C LEU A 566 -18.53 -0.94 13.24
N PRO A 567 -19.40 -0.10 12.66
CA PRO A 567 -20.57 0.43 13.37
C PRO A 567 -21.46 -0.66 13.96
N GLU A 568 -22.14 -0.37 15.07
CA GLU A 568 -22.95 -1.39 15.75
C GLU A 568 -24.15 -1.85 14.93
N LEU A 569 -24.80 -0.91 14.24
CA LEU A 569 -25.95 -1.15 13.36
C LEU A 569 -25.59 -1.80 12.02
N VAL A 570 -24.34 -1.66 11.56
CA VAL A 570 -23.83 -2.27 10.33
C VAL A 570 -23.44 -3.72 10.62
N ARG A 571 -24.01 -4.67 9.89
CA ARG A 571 -23.78 -6.11 10.04
C ARG A 571 -22.72 -6.60 9.06
N ASN A 572 -22.73 -6.06 7.84
CA ASN A 572 -21.81 -6.42 6.77
C ASN A 572 -20.81 -5.28 6.52
N ALA A 573 -19.53 -5.61 6.37
CA ALA A 573 -18.49 -4.63 6.00
C ALA A 573 -18.54 -4.17 4.52
N MET A 574 -19.64 -4.47 3.83
CA MET A 574 -19.92 -4.06 2.46
C MET A 574 -21.42 -3.80 2.31
N ILE A 575 -21.81 -2.61 1.87
CA ILE A 575 -23.20 -2.23 1.60
C ILE A 575 -23.29 -1.81 0.13
N VAL A 576 -24.16 -2.47 -0.63
CA VAL A 576 -24.15 -2.45 -2.11
C VAL A 576 -25.53 -2.08 -2.69
N PRO A 577 -25.63 -1.63 -3.95
CA PRO A 577 -26.91 -1.38 -4.60
C PRO A 577 -27.88 -2.58 -4.49
N GLY A 578 -29.13 -2.33 -4.09
CA GLY A 578 -30.10 -3.39 -3.77
C GLY A 578 -29.98 -4.02 -2.37
N SER A 579 -29.07 -3.55 -1.51
CA SER A 579 -29.09 -3.85 -0.07
C SER A 579 -30.34 -3.28 0.60
N ARG A 580 -30.76 -3.89 1.71
CA ARG A 580 -31.95 -3.46 2.46
C ARG A 580 -31.74 -3.48 3.99
N GLY A 581 -32.38 -2.54 4.69
CA GLY A 581 -32.55 -2.56 6.14
C GLY A 581 -31.58 -1.68 6.93
N ALA A 582 -31.19 -2.14 8.13
CA ALA A 582 -30.50 -1.34 9.15
C ALA A 582 -29.17 -0.73 8.69
N ASP A 583 -28.37 -1.49 7.93
CA ASP A 583 -27.09 -1.07 7.37
C ASP A 583 -27.27 0.13 6.41
N VAL A 584 -28.33 0.11 5.59
CA VAL A 584 -28.69 1.19 4.65
C VAL A 584 -29.24 2.42 5.38
N LEU A 585 -30.11 2.22 6.37
CA LEU A 585 -30.63 3.29 7.23
C LEU A 585 -29.49 4.00 7.99
N TRP A 586 -28.50 3.25 8.48
CA TRP A 586 -27.30 3.81 9.09
C TRP A 586 -26.50 4.65 8.08
N LEU A 587 -26.23 4.10 6.89
CA LEU A 587 -25.46 4.74 5.82
C LEU A 587 -26.09 6.05 5.37
N ARG A 588 -27.36 6.04 4.98
CA ARG A 588 -28.11 7.22 4.52
C ARG A 588 -28.11 8.30 5.59
N ARG A 589 -28.25 7.93 6.87
CA ARG A 589 -28.19 8.85 8.01
C ARG A 589 -26.79 9.44 8.25
N GLN A 590 -25.70 8.69 8.05
CA GLN A 590 -24.35 9.26 8.16
C GLN A 590 -24.10 10.28 7.04
N LEU A 591 -24.40 9.92 5.79
CA LEU A 591 -24.13 10.77 4.63
C LEU A 591 -24.98 12.06 4.65
N SER A 592 -26.25 11.97 5.06
CA SER A 592 -27.10 13.17 5.25
C SER A 592 -26.53 14.11 6.33
N ALA A 593 -25.93 13.55 7.39
CA ALA A 593 -25.29 14.32 8.46
C ALA A 593 -23.92 14.91 8.07
N ILE A 594 -23.22 14.32 7.08
CA ILE A 594 -22.02 14.92 6.45
C ILE A 594 -22.44 16.06 5.51
N ALA A 595 -23.47 15.85 4.70
CA ALA A 595 -23.97 16.81 3.73
C ALA A 595 -24.87 17.92 4.31
N GLY A 596 -25.16 17.88 5.62
CA GLY A 596 -25.85 18.95 6.34
C GLY A 596 -27.36 19.08 6.08
N TYR A 597 -28.04 18.00 5.67
CA TYR A 597 -29.49 18.01 5.42
C TYR A 597 -30.26 16.95 6.25
N GLU A 598 -31.53 17.21 6.53
CA GLU A 598 -32.43 16.29 7.23
C GLU A 598 -33.13 15.33 6.26
N MET A 599 -33.32 14.07 6.65
CA MET A 599 -34.05 13.09 5.83
C MET A 599 -35.56 13.32 5.94
N GLY A 600 -36.25 13.48 4.81
CA GLY A 600 -37.71 13.55 4.76
C GLY A 600 -38.39 12.21 5.09
N GLU A 601 -39.61 12.27 5.60
CA GLU A 601 -40.33 11.10 6.14
C GLU A 601 -40.93 10.17 5.05
N ASP A 602 -41.14 10.67 3.83
CA ASP A 602 -41.88 9.98 2.74
C ASP A 602 -40.98 9.13 1.78
N ILE A 603 -39.96 8.46 2.29
CA ILE A 603 -39.11 7.53 1.50
C ILE A 603 -39.09 6.16 2.18
N ASP A 604 -39.03 5.07 1.40
CA ASP A 604 -38.68 3.75 1.94
C ASP A 604 -37.16 3.70 2.23
N LEU A 605 -36.76 4.41 3.29
CA LEU A 605 -35.37 4.75 3.65
C LEU A 605 -34.48 3.51 3.88
N ALA A 606 -35.08 2.31 3.98
CA ALA A 606 -34.41 1.04 4.15
C ALA A 606 -33.76 0.51 2.85
N ASP A 607 -34.15 0.99 1.67
CA ASP A 607 -33.64 0.50 0.39
C ASP A 607 -32.40 1.26 -0.09
N PHE A 608 -31.41 0.55 -0.65
CA PHE A 608 -30.26 1.15 -1.32
C PHE A 608 -30.65 1.51 -2.77
N ASP A 609 -31.37 2.62 -2.89
CA ASP A 609 -31.95 3.17 -4.12
C ASP A 609 -30.95 3.97 -4.96
N GLN A 610 -31.33 4.31 -6.20
CA GLN A 610 -30.49 5.09 -7.12
C GLN A 610 -30.07 6.48 -6.56
N PRO A 611 -30.94 7.24 -5.85
CA PRO A 611 -30.51 8.41 -5.10
C PRO A 611 -29.38 8.14 -4.10
N LEU A 612 -29.42 7.04 -3.33
CA LEU A 612 -28.33 6.69 -2.42
C LEU A 612 -27.07 6.23 -3.15
N VAL A 613 -27.18 5.53 -4.30
CA VAL A 613 -26.03 5.21 -5.16
C VAL A 613 -25.30 6.49 -5.57
N GLN A 614 -26.02 7.47 -6.12
CA GLN A 614 -25.45 8.76 -6.54
C GLN A 614 -24.80 9.52 -5.37
N LEU A 615 -25.44 9.50 -4.19
CA LEU A 615 -24.95 10.21 -3.02
C LEU A 615 -23.74 9.51 -2.36
N VAL A 616 -23.60 8.19 -2.52
CA VAL A 616 -22.39 7.43 -2.18
C VAL A 616 -21.27 7.74 -3.18
N MET A 617 -21.55 7.77 -4.49
CA MET A 617 -20.56 8.13 -5.53
C MET A 617 -20.00 9.55 -5.33
N LEU A 618 -20.87 10.54 -5.07
CA LEU A 618 -20.46 11.92 -4.78
C LEU A 618 -19.62 12.01 -3.49
N PHE A 619 -19.93 11.21 -2.47
CA PHE A 619 -19.10 11.12 -1.26
C PHE A 619 -17.73 10.49 -1.54
N GLN A 620 -17.69 9.43 -2.35
CA GLN A 620 -16.44 8.76 -2.76
C GLN A 620 -15.55 9.70 -3.59
N GLU A 621 -16.12 10.35 -4.62
CA GLU A 621 -15.43 11.31 -5.50
C GLU A 621 -14.83 12.48 -4.70
N SER A 622 -15.62 13.11 -3.82
CA SER A 622 -15.16 14.20 -2.94
C SER A 622 -14.15 13.76 -1.85
N ASN A 623 -13.87 12.46 -1.74
CA ASN A 623 -12.91 11.88 -0.79
C ASN A 623 -11.71 11.19 -1.46
N HIS A 624 -11.60 11.25 -2.79
CA HIS A 624 -10.61 10.51 -3.58
C HIS A 624 -10.66 8.99 -3.33
N LEU A 625 -11.88 8.44 -3.29
CA LEU A 625 -12.15 7.01 -3.31
C LEU A 625 -12.76 6.61 -4.66
N ASP A 626 -12.68 5.32 -5.01
CA ASP A 626 -13.41 4.75 -6.15
C ASP A 626 -14.89 5.15 -6.10
N ALA A 627 -15.36 5.97 -7.06
CA ALA A 627 -16.74 6.46 -7.12
C ALA A 627 -17.68 5.42 -7.76
N ASP A 628 -17.70 4.20 -7.20
CA ASP A 628 -18.38 3.03 -7.75
C ASP A 628 -19.80 2.81 -7.20
N GLY A 629 -20.19 3.49 -6.13
CA GLY A 629 -21.48 3.32 -5.45
C GLY A 629 -21.52 2.15 -4.44
N TYR A 630 -20.41 1.48 -4.18
CA TYR A 630 -20.29 0.36 -3.22
C TYR A 630 -19.60 0.83 -1.93
N VAL A 631 -20.29 0.73 -0.81
CA VAL A 631 -19.75 1.13 0.50
C VAL A 631 -18.95 -0.02 1.09
N GLY A 632 -17.67 -0.10 0.72
CA GLY A 632 -16.67 -0.98 1.30
C GLY A 632 -16.02 -0.40 2.57
N GLU A 633 -14.99 -1.09 3.08
CA GLU A 633 -14.36 -0.76 4.37
C GLU A 633 -13.67 0.62 4.38
N GLN A 634 -13.02 1.03 3.27
CA GLN A 634 -12.44 2.38 3.13
C GLN A 634 -13.53 3.47 3.09
N THR A 635 -14.63 3.23 2.37
CA THR A 635 -15.78 4.14 2.34
C THR A 635 -16.37 4.30 3.74
N LEU A 636 -16.53 3.21 4.50
CA LEU A 636 -16.95 3.26 5.90
C LEU A 636 -15.97 4.06 6.78
N GLN A 637 -14.66 3.90 6.59
CA GLN A 637 -13.62 4.66 7.32
C GLN A 637 -13.73 6.17 7.08
N HIS A 638 -13.85 6.61 5.82
CA HIS A 638 -14.00 8.03 5.49
C HIS A 638 -15.35 8.59 5.96
N ILE A 639 -16.45 7.82 5.83
CA ILE A 639 -17.76 8.22 6.39
C ILE A 639 -17.65 8.44 7.92
N MET A 640 -16.90 7.58 8.62
CA MET A 640 -16.75 7.70 10.07
C MET A 640 -15.73 8.76 10.53
N SER A 641 -14.72 9.12 9.74
CA SER A 641 -13.85 10.27 10.10
C SER A 641 -14.65 11.57 10.10
N GLN A 642 -15.49 11.76 9.08
CA GLN A 642 -16.27 12.98 8.86
C GLN A 642 -17.58 13.04 9.67
N SER A 643 -18.48 12.06 9.52
CA SER A 643 -19.86 12.14 10.04
C SER A 643 -19.89 12.47 11.53
N PRO A 644 -20.59 13.54 11.98
CA PRO A 644 -20.71 13.87 13.39
C PRO A 644 -21.49 12.80 14.18
N LEU A 645 -22.22 11.92 13.49
CA LEU A 645 -22.96 10.80 14.08
C LEU A 645 -22.12 9.50 14.20
N ALA A 646 -20.87 9.51 13.73
CA ALA A 646 -19.96 8.39 13.89
C ALA A 646 -19.28 8.43 15.27
N GLY A 647 -19.49 7.36 16.03
CA GLY A 647 -18.89 7.15 17.35
C GLY A 647 -17.40 6.76 17.32
N GLY A 648 -16.85 6.62 18.52
CA GLY A 648 -15.41 6.50 18.77
C GLY A 648 -14.77 7.87 19.09
N PRO A 649 -13.60 7.88 19.73
CA PRO A 649 -12.87 9.11 20.05
C PRO A 649 -12.44 9.84 18.77
N ARG A 650 -12.25 11.15 18.88
CA ARG A 650 -11.66 12.02 17.86
C ARG A 650 -10.35 12.59 18.38
N LEU A 651 -9.57 13.24 17.53
CA LEU A 651 -8.47 14.06 18.03
C LEU A 651 -9.08 15.25 18.80
N GLY A 652 -8.68 15.42 20.06
CA GLY A 652 -9.00 16.60 20.83
C GLY A 652 -8.31 17.84 20.25
N ARG A 653 -8.81 19.02 20.62
CA ARG A 653 -8.00 20.24 20.51
C ARG A 653 -6.85 20.19 21.50
N VAL A 654 -5.78 20.89 21.17
CA VAL A 654 -4.67 21.14 22.08
C VAL A 654 -4.94 22.48 22.78
N ASP A 655 -5.94 22.47 23.66
CA ASP A 655 -6.35 23.61 24.51
C ASP A 655 -5.57 23.59 25.85
#